data_AF-A0A1I3CHB1-F1
#
_entry.id   AF-A0A1I3CHB1-F1
#
_cell.length_a   1.000
_cell.length_b   1.000
_cell.length_c   1.000
_cell.angle_alpha   90.00
_cell.angle_beta   90.00
_cell.angle_gamma   90.00
#
_symmetry.space_group_name_H-M   'P 1'
#
loop_
_entity.id
_entity.type
_entity.pdbx_description
1 polymer ?
#
loop_
_entity_poly.entity_id
_entity_poly.type
_entity_poly.pdbx_seq_one_letter_code
_entity_poly.pdbx_strand_id
1 'polypeptide(L)'
;MLDRSEVEHNSQNIYFRSPIGAAEAGTKVRLGIRLKTKQEIRHVLLRLWHDKSGEKLVNLTTKDDSDSAEKFYCADMEMPEKGCLLWYYFIITTAQGTTYYGNNPEQWGGLGNVYDHVPPSFQITVYNQGAKTPDWFKHSVMYQIFPDRFCRKGDKLIQKKGAVYHADWSDDPCYYKDPDTKEIVAYDFFGGNLQGIKEKLGYLKELGISVIYLNPVFESESNHHYDTGDYHKIDPILGTNEDFRELIEAAKAQGIRIIIDGVFSHTGSNSRYFNRAGQYDTVGAFQSKESPYYEWYNFRNFPYEYDSWWNFNTLPNVTETTPSYMDFIISAPDSVLHHWLNEGVAGWRLDVIDELPEPFSQSFFAELKKSNPEAVMIGEVWEDASHKIAYGVPREYLCGQEMDSAMNYPFRTILFDFLKGHVDGQTAQRRFESLRENYPRENFYAMMNLIGSHDVQRAITLLGDAAYYDGMPAVEQSRARLDKEQYNLGAARLMMAALWQMTYPGVPCIYYGDEIGMQGFKDPYNRRPYPWDGGDLYLREWYKKIIALRNKHTVLQTGSLLPLSADGDTIAYARVIRGGEDVFGAEAEDGAFLVAFNRSRSESRMVYMDVSDFADGCFVDALGSGKEYPVVRGQVEVKLAPLTGILLEHKRQPRKYPRQAGILLHPTSLPSKYGIGDLGKEAQRFIDFLKQSGQHVWQILPLGPTDNVGYSPYQSSSAFAGNPMLIDIEELLAHKWLTAAEARVPYVSNSSFIDFEWVYNFKNKCLKKAWTKFKAEAESNGEYLAFCEREAYWLEDFALFQAAKKEFKGVEWTKWPEAVKKHEKKALKELSKRLADAIGLVKFEQFVFAQQWQRLHEYAKQQGIQIMGDMPIFLAGDSADVWANQHLFDLNPDGTAHTVAGVPPDYFSATGQLWGNPQYDWTAMKEEKYGWWKRRFRKLFELVDIVRIDHFRGFESYWEVDGKADTAINGHWVKGPGKPFFDEIRKDLGGQMPIVAEDLGIITDEVGQLRDACGFPGMKVLHFTLHFNAQGRLGCVTPENSIVYTGTHDNNTTIGWYKQDIDDTMRAAVAGMLHAKADRPDSIARKLIEFAYAADARLAMIPMQDILQLDERSRMNIPGTVGLNWKWRLKSDYLLTADADELARLCRKYGR
;
A
#
# COMPACT_ATOMS: atom_id res chain seq x y z
N MET A 1 -21.22 -15.39 -31.36
CA MET A 1 -19.90 -14.98 -30.82
C MET A 1 -20.14 -14.04 -29.66
N LEU A 2 -19.27 -14.05 -28.66
CA LEU A 2 -19.43 -13.18 -27.48
C LEU A 2 -19.06 -11.74 -27.84
N ASP A 3 -19.75 -10.77 -27.26
CA ASP A 3 -19.44 -9.36 -27.42
C ASP A 3 -18.47 -8.83 -26.33
N ARG A 4 -18.03 -7.58 -26.49
CA ARG A 4 -17.09 -6.94 -25.56
C ARG A 4 -17.68 -6.70 -24.16
N SER A 5 -19.00 -6.56 -24.03
CA SER A 5 -19.67 -6.42 -22.73
C SER A 5 -19.81 -7.75 -21.98
N GLU A 6 -19.73 -8.86 -22.71
CA GLU A 6 -19.82 -10.22 -22.18
C GLU A 6 -18.47 -10.78 -21.68
N VAL A 7 -17.33 -10.19 -22.01
CA VAL A 7 -16.00 -10.75 -21.70
C VAL A 7 -15.05 -9.69 -21.13
N GLU A 8 -14.43 -9.98 -19.99
CA GLU A 8 -13.55 -9.05 -19.29
C GLU A 8 -12.29 -9.73 -18.74
N HIS A 9 -11.12 -9.25 -19.15
CA HIS A 9 -9.83 -9.48 -18.50
C HIS A 9 -9.02 -8.19 -18.52
N ASN A 10 -8.43 -7.82 -17.38
CA ASN A 10 -7.55 -6.67 -17.26
C ASN A 10 -6.22 -7.09 -16.61
N SER A 11 -5.14 -7.12 -17.40
CA SER A 11 -3.84 -7.62 -16.95
C SER A 11 -3.18 -6.72 -15.88
N GLN A 12 -3.65 -5.48 -15.73
CA GLN A 12 -3.19 -4.51 -14.72
C GLN A 12 -4.10 -4.48 -13.48
N ASN A 13 -5.05 -5.40 -13.37
CA ASN A 13 -5.93 -5.55 -12.23
C ASN A 13 -5.69 -6.91 -11.56
N ILE A 14 -5.37 -6.87 -10.27
CA ILE A 14 -4.98 -8.06 -9.48
C ILE A 14 -6.08 -9.13 -9.44
N TYR A 15 -7.33 -8.74 -9.69
CA TYR A 15 -8.45 -9.66 -9.84
C TYR A 15 -8.31 -10.63 -11.01
N PHE A 16 -7.73 -10.18 -12.12
CA PHE A 16 -7.57 -11.01 -13.31
C PHE A 16 -6.16 -11.57 -13.48
N ARG A 17 -5.15 -10.93 -12.88
CA ARG A 17 -3.74 -11.35 -12.93
C ARG A 17 -3.05 -11.12 -11.60
N SER A 18 -2.58 -12.19 -10.95
CA SER A 18 -1.91 -12.09 -9.64
C SER A 18 -0.67 -12.98 -9.56
N PRO A 19 0.52 -12.43 -9.21
CA PRO A 19 0.81 -11.00 -9.04
C PRO A 19 0.67 -10.21 -10.35
N ILE A 20 0.46 -8.89 -10.26
CA ILE A 20 0.48 -7.98 -11.42
C ILE A 20 1.93 -7.78 -11.87
N GLY A 21 2.12 -7.64 -13.19
CA GLY A 21 3.39 -7.28 -13.79
C GLY A 21 4.34 -8.46 -13.98
N ALA A 22 5.62 -8.16 -14.14
CA ALA A 22 6.68 -9.16 -14.27
C ALA A 22 6.70 -10.14 -13.08
N ALA A 23 7.04 -11.40 -13.35
CA ALA A 23 7.00 -12.49 -12.38
C ALA A 23 8.40 -13.10 -12.18
N GLU A 24 8.70 -13.52 -10.95
CA GLU A 24 9.97 -14.21 -10.67
C GLU A 24 9.90 -15.66 -11.17
N ALA A 25 11.01 -16.18 -11.69
CA ALA A 25 11.15 -17.56 -12.12
C ALA A 25 10.76 -18.56 -11.02
N GLY A 26 10.06 -19.63 -11.39
CA GLY A 26 9.55 -20.66 -10.46
C GLY A 26 8.37 -20.22 -9.57
N THR A 27 7.89 -18.98 -9.68
CA THR A 27 6.70 -18.54 -8.92
C THR A 27 5.40 -18.87 -9.63
N LYS A 28 4.26 -18.77 -8.92
CA LYS A 28 2.93 -18.98 -9.51
C LYS A 28 2.28 -17.65 -9.89
N VAL A 29 1.72 -17.59 -11.10
CA VAL A 29 0.87 -16.50 -11.58
C VAL A 29 -0.52 -17.05 -11.87
N ARG A 30 -1.54 -16.48 -11.22
CA ARG A 30 -2.93 -16.74 -11.58
C ARG A 30 -3.34 -15.84 -12.75
N LEU A 31 -3.98 -16.42 -13.75
CA LEU A 31 -4.67 -15.70 -14.81
C LEU A 31 -6.15 -16.09 -14.82
N GLY A 32 -7.03 -15.10 -14.96
CA GLY A 32 -8.47 -15.33 -15.02
C GLY A 32 -9.21 -14.35 -15.92
N ILE A 33 -10.41 -14.74 -16.32
CA ILE A 33 -11.28 -14.01 -17.25
C ILE A 33 -12.73 -14.14 -16.77
N ARG A 34 -13.47 -13.05 -16.83
CA ARG A 34 -14.88 -12.98 -16.44
C ARG A 34 -15.77 -13.01 -17.68
N LEU A 35 -16.79 -13.87 -17.65
CA LEU A 35 -17.80 -14.02 -18.71
C LEU A 35 -19.20 -13.68 -18.16
N LYS A 36 -19.85 -12.68 -18.74
CA LYS A 36 -21.22 -12.22 -18.41
C LYS A 36 -22.20 -12.64 -19.50
N THR A 37 -22.46 -13.94 -19.62
CA THR A 37 -23.29 -14.48 -20.69
C THR A 37 -24.16 -15.64 -20.24
N LYS A 38 -25.35 -15.76 -20.84
CA LYS A 38 -26.25 -16.92 -20.67
C LYS A 38 -25.93 -18.06 -21.65
N GLN A 39 -24.98 -17.85 -22.56
CA GLN A 39 -24.58 -18.89 -23.51
C GLN A 39 -23.89 -20.05 -22.79
N GLU A 40 -24.10 -21.27 -23.30
CA GLU A 40 -23.38 -22.45 -22.83
C GLU A 40 -21.90 -22.36 -23.24
N ILE A 41 -21.01 -22.33 -22.24
CA ILE A 41 -19.56 -22.32 -22.42
C ILE A 41 -19.06 -23.77 -22.47
N ARG A 42 -18.44 -24.18 -23.58
CA ARG A 42 -17.88 -25.53 -23.74
C ARG A 42 -16.51 -25.67 -23.09
N HIS A 43 -15.65 -24.67 -23.29
CA HIS A 43 -14.34 -24.56 -22.64
C HIS A 43 -13.80 -23.13 -22.76
N VAL A 44 -12.97 -22.77 -21.79
CA VAL A 44 -12.16 -21.56 -21.79
C VAL A 44 -10.71 -21.99 -21.68
N LEU A 45 -9.92 -21.74 -22.72
CA LEU A 45 -8.50 -22.09 -22.76
C LEU A 45 -7.66 -20.81 -22.67
N LEU A 46 -6.57 -20.87 -21.93
CA LEU A 46 -5.47 -19.93 -21.98
C LEU A 46 -4.42 -20.52 -22.92
N ARG A 47 -4.07 -19.78 -23.96
CA ARG A 47 -2.90 -20.10 -24.76
C ARG A 47 -1.72 -19.33 -24.18
N LEU A 48 -0.68 -20.06 -23.78
CA LEU A 48 0.59 -19.53 -23.32
C LEU A 48 1.67 -19.95 -24.33
N TRP A 49 2.55 -19.06 -24.75
CA TRP A 49 3.71 -19.46 -25.56
C TRP A 49 4.98 -18.72 -25.15
N HIS A 50 6.10 -19.38 -25.45
CA HIS A 50 7.46 -18.86 -25.37
C HIS A 50 8.12 -19.08 -26.72
N ASP A 51 8.77 -18.06 -27.28
CA ASP A 51 9.33 -18.13 -28.64
C ASP A 51 10.37 -19.26 -28.79
N LYS A 52 11.18 -19.54 -27.76
CA LYS A 52 12.23 -20.58 -27.81
C LYS A 52 11.71 -21.99 -27.47
N SER A 53 10.65 -22.14 -26.66
CA SER A 53 10.16 -23.47 -26.20
C SER A 53 8.78 -23.89 -26.70
N GLY A 54 8.05 -23.03 -27.41
CA GLY A 54 6.79 -23.35 -28.06
C GLY A 54 5.52 -23.04 -27.24
N GLU A 55 4.41 -23.61 -27.68
CA GLU A 55 3.05 -23.33 -27.21
C GLU A 55 2.56 -24.34 -26.16
N LYS A 56 1.74 -23.84 -25.22
CA LYS A 56 0.98 -24.61 -24.24
C LYS A 56 -0.46 -24.11 -24.15
N LEU A 57 -1.43 -25.01 -24.22
CA LEU A 57 -2.84 -24.72 -23.94
C LEU A 57 -3.20 -25.16 -22.53
N VAL A 58 -3.83 -24.28 -21.76
CA VAL A 58 -4.22 -24.52 -20.37
C VAL A 58 -5.73 -24.35 -20.26
N ASN A 59 -6.42 -25.35 -19.69
CA ASN A 59 -7.85 -25.24 -19.46
C ASN A 59 -8.12 -24.44 -18.19
N LEU A 60 -8.97 -23.41 -18.28
CA LEU A 60 -9.41 -22.64 -17.13
C LEU A 60 -10.67 -23.27 -16.54
N THR A 61 -10.78 -23.19 -15.22
CA THR A 61 -11.92 -23.72 -14.46
C THR A 61 -12.66 -22.60 -13.77
N THR A 62 -13.97 -22.79 -13.55
CA THR A 62 -14.81 -21.89 -12.75
C THR A 62 -15.36 -22.65 -11.55
N LYS A 63 -15.54 -21.94 -10.43
CA LYS A 63 -16.25 -22.44 -9.24
C LYS A 63 -17.70 -21.95 -9.20
N ASP A 64 -18.10 -21.09 -10.13
CA ASP A 64 -19.43 -20.50 -10.17
C ASP A 64 -20.45 -21.52 -10.67
N ASP A 65 -21.69 -21.42 -10.17
CA ASP A 65 -22.78 -22.30 -10.58
C ASP A 65 -23.06 -22.21 -12.08
N SER A 66 -23.49 -23.32 -12.67
CA SER A 66 -23.80 -23.40 -14.11
C SER A 66 -24.85 -22.39 -14.55
N ASP A 67 -25.74 -21.99 -13.64
CA ASP A 67 -26.86 -21.09 -13.89
C ASP A 67 -26.53 -19.62 -13.57
N SER A 68 -25.32 -19.33 -13.05
CA SER A 68 -24.90 -17.96 -12.76
C SER A 68 -24.85 -17.13 -14.05
N ALA A 69 -25.37 -15.90 -13.97
CA ALA A 69 -25.34 -14.93 -15.07
C ALA A 69 -23.92 -14.40 -15.35
N GLU A 70 -23.02 -14.50 -14.37
CA GLU A 70 -21.61 -14.15 -14.48
C GLU A 70 -20.75 -15.29 -13.95
N LYS A 71 -19.70 -15.65 -14.70
CA LYS A 71 -18.77 -16.72 -14.35
C LYS A 71 -17.33 -16.23 -14.49
N PHE A 72 -16.50 -16.51 -13.50
CA PHE A 72 -15.08 -16.26 -13.50
C PHE A 72 -14.32 -17.57 -13.72
N TYR A 73 -13.53 -17.61 -14.79
CA TYR A 73 -12.67 -18.74 -15.13
C TYR A 73 -11.23 -18.37 -14.80
N CYS A 74 -10.48 -19.25 -14.16
CA CYS A 74 -9.07 -19.00 -13.85
C CYS A 74 -8.21 -20.28 -13.83
N ALA A 75 -6.89 -20.10 -13.86
CA ALA A 75 -5.88 -21.13 -13.65
C ALA A 75 -4.63 -20.53 -12.99
N ASP A 76 -3.94 -21.33 -12.16
CA ASP A 76 -2.61 -21.00 -11.63
C ASP A 76 -1.53 -21.60 -12.53
N MET A 77 -0.56 -20.77 -12.92
CA MET A 77 0.55 -21.13 -13.80
C MET A 77 1.87 -21.03 -13.05
N GLU A 78 2.66 -22.10 -13.08
CA GLU A 78 4.05 -22.05 -12.63
C GLU A 78 4.91 -21.41 -13.72
N MET A 79 5.64 -20.35 -13.36
CA MET A 79 6.56 -19.67 -14.25
C MET A 79 7.79 -20.54 -14.50
N PRO A 80 8.40 -20.48 -15.70
CA PRO A 80 9.65 -21.16 -16.00
C PRO A 80 10.75 -20.91 -14.95
N GLU A 81 11.63 -21.89 -14.79
CA GLU A 81 12.76 -21.87 -13.84
C GLU A 81 13.88 -20.88 -14.24
N LYS A 82 13.82 -20.35 -15.46
CA LYS A 82 14.76 -19.36 -16.00
C LYS A 82 13.99 -18.16 -16.53
N GLY A 83 14.60 -16.99 -16.45
CA GLY A 83 14.05 -15.78 -17.03
C GLY A 83 13.83 -15.93 -18.53
N CYS A 84 12.68 -15.47 -19.00
CA CYS A 84 12.26 -15.50 -20.39
C CYS A 84 11.04 -14.59 -20.63
N LEU A 85 10.64 -14.44 -21.89
CA LEU A 85 9.36 -13.81 -22.24
C LEU A 85 8.27 -14.84 -22.48
N LEU A 86 7.16 -14.65 -21.78
CA LEU A 86 5.93 -15.42 -21.98
C LEU A 86 4.84 -14.53 -22.51
N TRP A 87 3.99 -15.12 -23.34
CA TRP A 87 2.90 -14.41 -23.98
C TRP A 87 1.60 -15.20 -23.88
N TYR A 88 0.47 -14.51 -23.70
CA TYR A 88 -0.82 -15.18 -23.55
C TYR A 88 -2.03 -14.46 -24.14
N TYR A 89 -3.07 -15.25 -24.45
CA TYR A 89 -4.43 -14.81 -24.71
C TYR A 89 -5.45 -15.92 -24.39
N PHE A 90 -6.73 -15.59 -24.35
CA PHE A 90 -7.81 -16.52 -24.03
C PHE A 90 -8.58 -16.96 -25.29
N ILE A 91 -9.01 -18.21 -25.30
CA ILE A 91 -9.85 -18.83 -26.33
C ILE A 91 -11.12 -19.32 -25.64
N ILE A 92 -12.27 -18.79 -26.05
CA ILE A 92 -13.56 -19.08 -25.44
C ILE A 92 -14.43 -19.76 -26.51
N THR A 93 -14.86 -20.99 -26.24
CA THR A 93 -15.69 -21.75 -27.18
C THR A 93 -17.09 -21.92 -26.62
N THR A 94 -18.08 -21.44 -27.36
CA THR A 94 -19.51 -21.62 -27.05
C THR A 94 -20.19 -22.47 -28.13
N ALA A 95 -21.47 -22.77 -27.96
CA ALA A 95 -22.26 -23.42 -29.01
C ALA A 95 -22.35 -22.59 -30.32
N GLN A 96 -22.14 -21.28 -30.24
CA GLN A 96 -22.26 -20.35 -31.37
C GLN A 96 -20.93 -20.08 -32.10
N GLY A 97 -19.81 -20.57 -31.58
CA GLY A 97 -18.48 -20.39 -32.19
C GLY A 97 -17.37 -20.15 -31.18
N THR A 98 -16.16 -19.90 -31.70
CA THR A 98 -14.98 -19.54 -30.90
C THR A 98 -14.79 -18.03 -30.92
N THR A 99 -14.51 -17.46 -29.76
CA THR A 99 -14.17 -16.06 -29.55
C THR A 99 -12.81 -15.98 -28.87
N TYR A 100 -11.97 -15.04 -29.29
CA TYR A 100 -10.66 -14.82 -28.68
C TYR A 100 -10.70 -13.55 -27.83
N TYR A 101 -9.96 -13.55 -26.73
CA TYR A 101 -9.76 -12.36 -25.92
C TYR A 101 -8.27 -12.16 -25.68
N GLY A 102 -7.73 -11.05 -26.14
CA GLY A 102 -6.31 -10.75 -26.04
C GLY A 102 -6.06 -9.31 -25.63
N ASN A 103 -4.80 -8.90 -25.76
CA ASN A 103 -4.36 -7.55 -25.49
C ASN A 103 -5.09 -6.56 -26.41
N ASN A 104 -5.16 -5.29 -26.00
CA ASN A 104 -5.77 -4.26 -26.81
C ASN A 104 -4.97 -4.03 -28.12
N PRO A 105 -5.59 -3.40 -29.15
CA PRO A 105 -4.92 -3.12 -30.42
C PRO A 105 -3.63 -2.31 -30.28
N GLU A 106 -3.52 -1.50 -29.22
CA GLU A 106 -2.32 -0.71 -28.92
C GLU A 106 -1.19 -1.53 -28.28
N GLN A 107 -1.49 -2.74 -27.80
CA GLN A 107 -0.58 -3.69 -27.13
C GLN A 107 -0.01 -3.21 -25.78
N TRP A 108 -0.73 -2.34 -25.07
CA TRP A 108 -0.25 -1.73 -23.81
C TRP A 108 -0.66 -2.48 -22.53
N GLY A 109 -1.22 -3.68 -22.65
CA GLY A 109 -1.77 -4.42 -21.51
C GLY A 109 -3.01 -3.73 -20.92
N GLY A 110 -3.34 -4.01 -19.67
CA GLY A 110 -4.54 -3.52 -19.03
C GLY A 110 -5.80 -4.21 -19.55
N LEU A 111 -6.90 -3.46 -19.76
CA LEU A 111 -8.14 -4.02 -20.29
C LEU A 111 -7.95 -4.50 -21.74
N GLY A 112 -8.25 -5.77 -21.98
CA GLY A 112 -8.15 -6.37 -23.30
C GLY A 112 -9.33 -6.10 -24.23
N ASN A 113 -9.39 -6.85 -25.33
CA ASN A 113 -10.46 -6.75 -26.30
C ASN A 113 -10.86 -8.12 -26.87
N VAL A 114 -12.06 -8.18 -27.45
CA VAL A 114 -12.62 -9.37 -28.10
C VAL A 114 -12.27 -9.40 -29.59
N TYR A 115 -11.93 -10.58 -30.09
CA TYR A 115 -11.52 -10.82 -31.48
C TYR A 115 -12.18 -12.10 -32.03
N ASP A 116 -12.36 -12.14 -33.35
CA ASP A 116 -12.81 -13.32 -34.10
C ASP A 116 -11.63 -14.12 -34.73
N HIS A 117 -10.42 -13.61 -34.56
CA HIS A 117 -9.14 -14.19 -35.00
C HIS A 117 -8.12 -14.15 -33.85
N VAL A 118 -6.92 -14.70 -34.09
CA VAL A 118 -5.82 -14.67 -33.12
C VAL A 118 -5.50 -13.21 -32.73
N PRO A 119 -5.61 -12.85 -31.45
CA PRO A 119 -5.48 -11.47 -31.02
C PRO A 119 -4.01 -11.11 -30.72
N PRO A 120 -3.68 -9.80 -30.57
CA PRO A 120 -2.47 -9.39 -29.89
C PRO A 120 -2.41 -10.00 -28.49
N SER A 121 -1.21 -10.34 -28.03
CA SER A 121 -1.02 -11.10 -26.80
C SER A 121 -0.56 -10.22 -25.65
N PHE A 122 -0.90 -10.63 -24.44
CA PHE A 122 -0.37 -10.03 -23.22
C PHE A 122 1.01 -10.58 -22.93
N GLN A 123 1.87 -9.78 -22.31
CA GLN A 123 3.23 -10.15 -21.94
C GLN A 123 3.35 -10.49 -20.45
N ILE A 124 4.19 -11.47 -20.15
CA ILE A 124 4.75 -11.73 -18.82
C ILE A 124 6.26 -11.81 -18.98
N THR A 125 6.97 -10.80 -18.47
CA THR A 125 8.41 -10.87 -18.29
C THR A 125 8.70 -11.75 -17.08
N VAL A 126 9.35 -12.89 -17.31
CA VAL A 126 9.83 -13.77 -16.25
C VAL A 126 11.29 -13.42 -15.99
N TYR A 127 11.63 -13.04 -14.75
CA TYR A 127 13.00 -12.69 -14.38
C TYR A 127 13.63 -13.75 -13.48
N ASN A 128 14.94 -13.92 -13.58
CA ASN A 128 15.69 -14.88 -12.78
C ASN A 128 15.46 -14.70 -11.28
N GLN A 129 15.34 -15.82 -10.56
CA GLN A 129 15.14 -15.82 -9.12
C GLN A 129 16.25 -15.05 -8.41
N GLY A 130 15.87 -14.12 -7.52
CA GLY A 130 16.80 -13.29 -6.77
C GLY A 130 17.56 -12.23 -7.59
N ALA A 131 17.17 -11.96 -8.85
CA ALA A 131 17.75 -10.86 -9.61
C ALA A 131 17.53 -9.52 -8.89
N LYS A 132 18.60 -8.74 -8.75
CA LYS A 132 18.60 -7.43 -8.08
C LYS A 132 19.40 -6.42 -8.88
N THR A 133 19.00 -5.15 -8.79
CA THR A 133 19.79 -4.02 -9.27
C THR A 133 20.47 -3.31 -8.08
N PRO A 134 21.59 -2.58 -8.29
CA PRO A 134 22.32 -1.96 -7.19
C PRO A 134 21.47 -0.94 -6.42
N ASP A 135 21.37 -1.09 -5.09
CA ASP A 135 20.44 -0.27 -4.28
C ASP A 135 20.83 1.22 -4.28
N TRP A 136 22.13 1.52 -4.16
CA TRP A 136 22.63 2.90 -4.22
C TRP A 136 22.20 3.64 -5.49
N PHE A 137 22.02 2.92 -6.60
CA PHE A 137 21.67 3.50 -7.88
C PHE A 137 20.21 4.00 -7.87
N LYS A 138 19.29 3.24 -7.28
CA LYS A 138 17.87 3.61 -7.14
C LYS A 138 17.68 4.91 -6.32
N HIS A 139 18.59 5.17 -5.39
CA HIS A 139 18.61 6.38 -4.54
C HIS A 139 19.32 7.58 -5.18
N SER A 140 19.79 7.47 -6.42
CA SER A 140 20.66 8.46 -7.03
C SER A 140 19.95 9.48 -7.92
N VAL A 141 20.66 10.58 -8.17
CA VAL A 141 20.41 11.51 -9.28
C VAL A 141 21.66 11.57 -10.14
N MET A 142 21.49 11.26 -11.43
CA MET A 142 22.54 11.16 -12.41
C MET A 142 22.68 12.45 -13.22
N TYR A 143 23.92 12.79 -13.58
CA TYR A 143 24.26 13.88 -14.47
C TYR A 143 25.14 13.38 -15.61
N GLN A 144 24.65 13.46 -16.84
CA GLN A 144 25.38 13.08 -18.05
C GLN A 144 26.25 14.24 -18.53
N ILE A 145 27.54 13.97 -18.70
CA ILE A 145 28.56 14.92 -19.15
C ILE A 145 29.13 14.46 -20.49
N PHE A 146 29.12 15.38 -21.46
CA PHE A 146 29.95 15.27 -22.66
C PHE A 146 31.30 15.98 -22.38
N PRO A 147 32.42 15.25 -22.21
CA PRO A 147 33.63 15.78 -21.58
C PRO A 147 34.22 17.04 -22.24
N ASP A 148 34.39 17.03 -23.57
CA ASP A 148 34.97 18.16 -24.33
C ASP A 148 34.17 19.46 -24.20
N ARG A 149 32.90 19.38 -23.81
CA ARG A 149 31.94 20.50 -23.84
C ARG A 149 31.53 20.98 -22.46
N PHE A 150 31.94 20.30 -21.39
CA PHE A 150 31.48 20.66 -20.06
C PHE A 150 32.33 21.73 -19.39
N CYS A 151 33.63 21.52 -19.24
CA CYS A 151 34.51 22.51 -18.63
C CYS A 151 35.98 22.29 -19.05
N ARG A 152 36.63 23.35 -19.50
CA ARG A 152 38.06 23.37 -19.84
C ARG A 152 38.87 23.95 -18.69
N LYS A 153 39.90 23.22 -18.25
CA LYS A 153 40.94 23.74 -17.37
C LYS A 153 42.27 23.85 -18.14
N GLY A 154 42.82 25.06 -18.18
CA GLY A 154 44.07 25.37 -18.86
C GLY A 154 43.93 25.53 -20.38
N ASP A 155 44.99 26.03 -21.01
CA ASP A 155 45.01 26.40 -22.45
C ASP A 155 45.99 25.55 -23.27
N LYS A 156 46.41 24.39 -22.74
CA LYS A 156 47.36 23.51 -23.43
C LYS A 156 46.66 22.82 -24.61
N LEU A 157 47.10 23.13 -25.82
CA LEU A 157 46.64 22.46 -27.03
C LEU A 157 47.40 21.14 -27.22
N ILE A 158 46.64 20.05 -27.38
CA ILE A 158 47.19 18.72 -27.65
C ILE A 158 47.28 18.53 -29.16
N GLN A 159 48.44 18.13 -29.65
CA GLN A 159 48.60 17.89 -31.09
C GLN A 159 47.91 16.57 -31.44
N LYS A 160 46.79 16.68 -32.17
CA LYS A 160 46.01 15.55 -32.67
C LYS A 160 45.72 15.79 -34.16
N LYS A 161 46.01 14.80 -35.00
CA LYS A 161 45.87 14.92 -36.46
C LYS A 161 44.39 15.06 -36.83
N GLY A 162 44.04 16.06 -37.64
CA GLY A 162 42.65 16.31 -38.04
C GLY A 162 41.77 16.99 -36.98
N ALA A 163 42.33 17.37 -35.83
CA ALA A 163 41.61 18.12 -34.81
C ALA A 163 41.54 19.62 -35.15
N VAL A 164 40.35 20.21 -35.03
CA VAL A 164 40.11 21.66 -35.16
C VAL A 164 39.76 22.22 -33.79
N TYR A 165 40.58 23.12 -33.26
CA TYR A 165 40.35 23.70 -31.94
C TYR A 165 39.60 25.03 -32.02
N HIS A 166 38.55 25.16 -31.22
CA HIS A 166 37.88 26.42 -30.98
C HIS A 166 38.64 27.26 -29.95
N ALA A 167 38.97 28.50 -30.33
CA ALA A 167 39.62 29.45 -29.43
C ALA A 167 38.62 29.97 -28.38
N ASP A 168 37.40 30.27 -28.81
CA ASP A 168 36.33 30.80 -27.97
C ASP A 168 35.40 29.67 -27.50
N TRP A 169 35.11 29.65 -26.19
CA TRP A 169 34.21 28.66 -25.59
C TRP A 169 32.75 28.87 -25.99
N SER A 170 32.39 30.05 -26.51
CA SER A 170 31.04 30.39 -26.94
C SER A 170 30.73 30.08 -28.40
N ASP A 171 31.71 29.56 -29.16
CA ASP A 171 31.52 29.13 -30.54
C ASP A 171 30.47 28.00 -30.64
N ASP A 172 29.78 27.95 -31.79
CA ASP A 172 28.89 26.84 -32.11
C ASP A 172 29.69 25.62 -32.61
N PRO A 173 29.29 24.39 -32.23
CA PRO A 173 29.87 23.16 -32.79
C PRO A 173 29.77 23.10 -34.30
N CYS A 174 30.78 22.52 -34.95
CA CYS A 174 30.70 22.22 -36.37
C CYS A 174 31.48 20.96 -36.78
N TYR A 175 30.89 20.17 -37.69
CA TYR A 175 31.60 19.09 -38.38
C TYR A 175 32.01 19.54 -39.77
N TYR A 176 33.29 19.35 -40.09
CA TYR A 176 33.81 19.61 -41.42
C TYR A 176 33.63 18.35 -42.26
N LYS A 177 32.74 18.44 -43.26
CA LYS A 177 32.40 17.32 -44.14
C LYS A 177 33.01 17.49 -45.52
N ASP A 178 33.44 16.39 -46.12
CA ASP A 178 33.82 16.35 -47.52
C ASP A 178 32.62 16.73 -48.41
N PRO A 179 32.77 17.64 -49.38
CA PRO A 179 31.68 18.05 -50.24
C PRO A 179 31.07 16.93 -51.09
N ASP A 180 31.88 15.94 -51.49
CA ASP A 180 31.51 14.86 -52.40
C ASP A 180 31.04 13.62 -51.62
N THR A 181 31.83 13.15 -50.64
CA THR A 181 31.52 11.92 -49.89
C THR A 181 30.59 12.16 -48.69
N LYS A 182 30.46 13.42 -48.24
CA LYS A 182 29.77 13.82 -47.00
C LYS A 182 30.35 13.23 -45.71
N GLU A 183 31.47 12.51 -45.77
CA GLU A 183 32.19 12.00 -44.61
C GLU A 183 32.80 13.15 -43.80
N ILE A 184 32.96 12.95 -42.49
CA ILE A 184 33.61 13.94 -41.63
C ILE A 184 35.12 13.84 -41.84
N VAL A 185 35.73 14.95 -42.28
CA VAL A 185 37.18 15.03 -42.55
C VAL A 185 37.96 15.69 -41.41
N ALA A 186 37.28 16.42 -40.52
CA ALA A 186 37.87 16.99 -39.32
C ALA A 186 36.80 17.19 -38.23
N TYR A 187 37.19 16.90 -36.99
CA TYR A 187 36.35 17.06 -35.79
C TYR A 187 36.78 18.29 -35.00
N ASP A 188 35.79 18.99 -34.44
CA ASP A 188 36.00 20.17 -33.62
C ASP A 188 36.18 19.84 -32.13
N PHE A 189 37.03 20.59 -31.45
CA PHE A 189 37.35 20.42 -30.03
C PHE A 189 37.32 21.77 -29.31
N PHE A 190 36.69 21.79 -28.14
CA PHE A 190 36.65 22.96 -27.27
C PHE A 190 37.66 22.88 -26.13
N GLY A 191 38.17 21.69 -25.84
CA GLY A 191 39.23 21.43 -24.86
C GLY A 191 38.69 21.16 -23.44
N GLY A 192 37.41 20.80 -23.31
CA GLY A 192 36.90 20.30 -22.03
C GLY A 192 37.64 19.03 -21.60
N ASN A 193 37.93 18.91 -20.31
CA ASN A 193 38.86 17.89 -19.81
C ASN A 193 38.52 17.40 -18.39
N LEU A 194 39.14 16.29 -17.97
CA LEU A 194 38.85 15.62 -16.70
C LEU A 194 39.15 16.51 -15.49
N GLN A 195 40.19 17.34 -15.57
CA GLN A 195 40.52 18.31 -14.51
C GLN A 195 39.48 19.43 -14.42
N GLY A 196 38.90 19.87 -15.54
CA GLY A 196 37.77 20.80 -15.57
C GLY A 196 36.52 20.20 -14.93
N ILE A 197 36.21 18.93 -15.21
CA ILE A 197 35.11 18.21 -14.53
C ILE A 197 35.38 18.16 -13.01
N LYS A 198 36.63 17.86 -12.60
CA LYS A 198 37.03 17.81 -11.19
C LYS A 198 36.79 19.14 -10.46
N GLU A 199 37.08 20.28 -11.09
CA GLU A 199 36.81 21.61 -10.52
C GLU A 199 35.33 21.91 -10.30
N LYS A 200 34.45 21.21 -11.03
CA LYS A 200 33.00 21.43 -11.00
C LYS A 200 32.24 20.39 -10.19
N LEU A 201 32.94 19.45 -9.54
CA LEU A 201 32.32 18.51 -8.60
C LEU A 201 31.55 19.23 -7.48
N GLY A 202 32.05 20.37 -6.99
CA GLY A 202 31.35 21.18 -5.98
C GLY A 202 30.01 21.72 -6.48
N TYR A 203 29.94 22.15 -7.75
CA TYR A 203 28.70 22.58 -8.39
C TYR A 203 27.71 21.41 -8.51
N LEU A 204 28.17 20.24 -8.95
CA LEU A 204 27.34 19.04 -9.07
C LEU A 204 26.82 18.59 -7.69
N LYS A 205 27.67 18.66 -6.66
CA LYS A 205 27.29 18.34 -5.29
C LYS A 205 26.25 19.31 -4.74
N GLU A 206 26.41 20.61 -5.01
CA GLU A 206 25.44 21.64 -4.62
C GLU A 206 24.09 21.45 -5.32
N LEU A 207 24.09 21.02 -6.59
CA LEU A 207 22.87 20.67 -7.32
C LEU A 207 22.19 19.42 -6.73
N GLY A 208 22.96 18.56 -6.04
CA GLY A 208 22.48 17.33 -5.39
C GLY A 208 22.74 16.05 -6.19
N ILE A 209 23.69 16.08 -7.13
CA ILE A 209 24.08 14.94 -7.94
C ILE A 209 24.87 13.92 -7.11
N SER A 210 24.60 12.63 -7.33
CA SER A 210 25.34 11.51 -6.72
C SER A 210 25.98 10.58 -7.75
N VAL A 211 25.69 10.77 -9.05
CA VAL A 211 26.25 9.95 -10.14
C VAL A 211 26.60 10.83 -11.33
N ILE A 212 27.79 10.64 -11.87
CA ILE A 212 28.19 11.19 -13.17
C ILE A 212 28.21 10.05 -14.17
N TYR A 213 27.58 10.27 -15.32
CA TYR A 213 27.75 9.44 -16.50
C TYR A 213 28.58 10.22 -17.52
N LEU A 214 29.74 9.68 -17.90
CA LEU A 214 30.58 10.25 -18.94
C LEU A 214 30.29 9.54 -20.26
N ASN A 215 29.99 10.33 -21.30
CA ASN A 215 30.18 9.88 -22.69
C ASN A 215 31.63 9.39 -22.90
N PRO A 216 31.94 8.66 -23.99
CA PRO A 216 33.19 7.91 -24.08
C PRO A 216 34.43 8.80 -23.83
N VAL A 217 35.39 8.25 -23.09
CA VAL A 217 36.59 8.96 -22.61
C VAL A 217 37.90 8.38 -23.15
N PHE A 218 37.82 7.30 -23.91
CA PHE A 218 38.98 6.59 -24.43
C PHE A 218 39.58 7.32 -25.63
N GLU A 219 40.87 7.10 -25.86
CA GLU A 219 41.60 7.66 -26.99
C GLU A 219 40.86 7.37 -28.30
N SER A 220 40.63 8.39 -29.13
CA SER A 220 39.89 8.29 -30.40
C SER A 220 40.41 9.31 -31.41
N GLU A 221 39.81 9.48 -32.60
CA GLU A 221 40.08 10.65 -33.47
C GLU A 221 39.08 11.79 -33.27
N SER A 222 37.82 11.45 -33.01
CA SER A 222 36.72 12.41 -32.88
C SER A 222 36.64 13.10 -31.51
N ASN A 223 35.70 14.04 -31.39
CA ASN A 223 35.32 14.69 -30.13
C ASN A 223 34.29 13.91 -29.30
N HIS A 224 33.64 12.91 -29.90
CA HIS A 224 32.59 12.12 -29.27
C HIS A 224 33.12 10.77 -28.78
N HIS A 225 34.31 10.39 -29.25
CA HIS A 225 35.09 9.25 -28.78
C HIS A 225 34.49 7.85 -29.01
N TYR A 226 33.33 7.73 -29.67
CA TYR A 226 32.77 6.45 -30.14
C TYR A 226 33.68 5.68 -31.14
N ASP A 227 34.54 6.37 -31.88
CA ASP A 227 35.56 5.80 -32.76
C ASP A 227 36.82 5.35 -31.97
N THR A 228 36.63 4.45 -31.00
CA THR A 228 37.68 4.09 -30.02
C THR A 228 38.97 3.64 -30.69
N GLY A 229 40.06 4.29 -30.33
CA GLY A 229 41.43 4.07 -30.78
C GLY A 229 42.22 3.11 -29.90
N ASP A 230 42.18 3.31 -28.57
CA ASP A 230 42.77 2.42 -27.56
C ASP A 230 41.86 2.41 -26.30
N TYR A 231 41.41 1.23 -25.87
CA TYR A 231 40.41 1.07 -24.80
C TYR A 231 41.02 1.22 -23.41
N HIS A 232 42.35 1.07 -23.28
CA HIS A 232 43.06 1.12 -21.99
C HIS A 232 43.63 2.50 -21.70
N LYS A 233 43.34 3.50 -22.54
CA LYS A 233 43.96 4.81 -22.47
C LYS A 233 42.93 5.92 -22.61
N ILE A 234 42.94 6.85 -21.66
CA ILE A 234 42.17 8.11 -21.74
C ILE A 234 42.64 8.94 -22.94
N ASP A 235 41.71 9.59 -23.64
CA ASP A 235 42.05 10.48 -24.74
C ASP A 235 42.98 11.61 -24.27
N PRO A 236 44.12 11.84 -24.95
CA PRO A 236 45.08 12.87 -24.56
C PRO A 236 44.51 14.29 -24.46
N ILE A 237 43.41 14.61 -25.14
CA ILE A 237 42.70 15.90 -25.00
C ILE A 237 42.00 16.00 -23.63
N LEU A 238 41.43 14.90 -23.16
CA LEU A 238 40.72 14.84 -21.88
C LEU A 238 41.68 14.74 -20.69
N GLY A 239 42.84 14.09 -20.85
CA GLY A 239 43.87 13.97 -19.82
C GLY A 239 44.66 12.67 -19.90
N THR A 240 44.97 12.12 -18.73
CA THR A 240 45.68 10.84 -18.55
C THR A 240 44.86 9.86 -17.70
N ASN A 241 45.26 8.59 -17.64
CA ASN A 241 44.65 7.62 -16.73
C ASN A 241 44.83 8.05 -15.26
N GLU A 242 45.95 8.69 -14.92
CA GLU A 242 46.16 9.30 -13.60
C GLU A 242 45.15 10.42 -13.31
N ASP A 243 44.89 11.32 -14.26
CA ASP A 243 43.88 12.37 -14.11
C ASP A 243 42.47 11.77 -13.90
N PHE A 244 42.17 10.66 -14.58
CA PHE A 244 40.92 9.94 -14.40
C PHE A 244 40.80 9.32 -13.01
N ARG A 245 41.86 8.66 -12.52
CA ARG A 245 41.90 8.12 -11.15
C ARG A 245 41.74 9.23 -10.10
N GLU A 246 42.38 10.38 -10.31
CA GLU A 246 42.19 11.56 -9.44
C GLU A 246 40.75 12.07 -9.45
N LEU A 247 40.09 12.08 -10.62
CA LEU A 247 38.69 12.47 -10.73
C LEU A 247 37.78 11.50 -9.99
N ILE A 248 37.99 10.19 -10.13
CA ILE A 248 37.23 9.15 -9.40
C ILE A 248 37.34 9.35 -7.89
N GLU A 249 38.55 9.50 -7.37
CA GLU A 249 38.76 9.68 -5.93
C GLU A 249 38.18 11.00 -5.42
N ALA A 250 38.31 12.09 -6.18
CA ALA A 250 37.72 13.38 -5.82
C ALA A 250 36.18 13.34 -5.84
N ALA A 251 35.58 12.66 -6.83
CA ALA A 251 34.13 12.47 -6.91
C ALA A 251 33.63 11.62 -5.73
N LYS A 252 34.30 10.50 -5.45
CA LYS A 252 33.99 9.60 -4.33
C LYS A 252 34.05 10.32 -2.99
N ALA A 253 35.02 11.21 -2.77
CA ALA A 253 35.12 12.03 -1.56
C ALA A 253 33.90 12.95 -1.35
N GLN A 254 33.16 13.28 -2.42
CA GLN A 254 31.91 14.04 -2.37
C GLN A 254 30.65 13.15 -2.40
N GLY A 255 30.82 11.83 -2.37
CA GLY A 255 29.73 10.86 -2.50
C GLY A 255 29.17 10.76 -3.91
N ILE A 256 29.96 11.11 -4.93
CA ILE A 256 29.61 11.01 -6.35
C ILE A 256 30.31 9.79 -6.96
N ARG A 257 29.56 8.93 -7.62
CA ARG A 257 30.08 7.78 -8.37
C ARG A 257 30.17 8.10 -9.86
N ILE A 258 31.06 7.44 -10.60
CA ILE A 258 31.25 7.68 -12.03
C ILE A 258 30.96 6.40 -12.81
N ILE A 259 30.14 6.52 -13.85
CA ILE A 259 29.82 5.51 -14.86
C ILE A 259 30.43 6.00 -16.18
N ILE A 260 30.98 5.08 -16.96
CA ILE A 260 31.58 5.37 -18.26
C ILE A 260 30.85 4.64 -19.39
N ASP A 261 31.00 5.15 -20.60
CA ASP A 261 30.45 4.57 -21.82
C ASP A 261 31.36 3.48 -22.40
N GLY A 262 30.78 2.35 -22.79
CA GLY A 262 31.45 1.18 -23.35
C GLY A 262 30.99 0.93 -24.78
N VAL A 263 31.87 1.18 -25.74
CA VAL A 263 31.60 1.06 -27.18
C VAL A 263 32.27 -0.20 -27.72
N PHE A 264 31.51 -1.29 -27.82
CA PHE A 264 32.08 -2.63 -28.09
C PHE A 264 31.59 -3.30 -29.37
N SER A 265 30.67 -2.68 -30.13
CA SER A 265 30.20 -3.23 -31.43
C SER A 265 31.12 -2.87 -32.60
N HIS A 266 31.97 -1.86 -32.40
CA HIS A 266 32.91 -1.36 -33.40
C HIS A 266 34.10 -0.66 -32.74
N THR A 267 35.12 -0.40 -33.55
CA THR A 267 36.29 0.42 -33.17
C THR A 267 36.45 1.58 -34.15
N GLY A 268 37.36 2.52 -33.89
CA GLY A 268 37.78 3.48 -34.91
C GLY A 268 38.60 2.82 -36.03
N SER A 269 38.43 3.26 -37.27
CA SER A 269 39.22 2.75 -38.42
C SER A 269 40.72 3.03 -38.28
N ASN A 270 41.10 4.06 -37.52
CA ASN A 270 42.49 4.33 -37.21
C ASN A 270 42.89 3.85 -35.81
N SER A 271 42.12 2.94 -35.19
CA SER A 271 42.47 2.34 -33.90
C SER A 271 43.76 1.54 -33.95
N ARG A 272 44.33 1.26 -32.77
CA ARG A 272 45.50 0.38 -32.65
C ARG A 272 45.24 -1.02 -33.24
N TYR A 273 43.98 -1.46 -33.19
CA TYR A 273 43.55 -2.79 -33.59
C TYR A 273 43.32 -2.91 -35.11
N PHE A 274 42.73 -1.88 -35.74
CA PHE A 274 42.47 -1.87 -37.19
C PHE A 274 43.59 -1.18 -37.99
N ASN A 275 44.09 -0.05 -37.48
CA ASN A 275 45.25 0.74 -37.91
C ASN A 275 45.30 1.11 -39.42
N ARG A 276 44.17 1.55 -39.99
CA ARG A 276 44.05 1.84 -41.44
C ARG A 276 45.09 2.84 -41.97
N ALA A 277 45.34 3.92 -41.25
CA ALA A 277 46.30 4.96 -41.63
C ALA A 277 47.72 4.76 -41.07
N GLY A 278 47.99 3.66 -40.35
CA GLY A 278 49.31 3.41 -39.74
C GLY A 278 49.70 4.42 -38.67
N GLN A 279 48.77 4.80 -37.80
CA GLN A 279 49.00 5.76 -36.71
C GLN A 279 49.70 5.13 -35.50
N TYR A 280 49.56 3.82 -35.32
CA TYR A 280 50.17 3.07 -34.23
C TYR A 280 51.35 2.24 -34.74
N ASP A 281 52.36 2.04 -33.89
CA ASP A 281 53.54 1.20 -34.19
C ASP A 281 53.21 -0.30 -34.28
N THR A 282 52.01 -0.71 -33.85
CA THR A 282 51.50 -2.08 -33.97
C THR A 282 50.86 -2.34 -35.33
N VAL A 283 50.97 -3.58 -35.82
CA VAL A 283 50.30 -4.01 -37.05
C VAL A 283 48.82 -4.25 -36.78
N GLY A 284 47.95 -3.47 -37.42
CA GLY A 284 46.49 -3.60 -37.31
C GLY A 284 45.88 -4.53 -38.35
N ALA A 285 44.63 -4.91 -38.14
CA ALA A 285 43.88 -5.84 -38.98
C ALA A 285 43.75 -5.40 -40.45
N PHE A 286 43.67 -4.09 -40.73
CA PHE A 286 43.61 -3.58 -42.11
C PHE A 286 44.94 -3.75 -42.85
N GLN A 287 46.07 -3.78 -42.13
CA GLN A 287 47.42 -3.75 -42.72
C GLN A 287 47.93 -5.15 -43.08
N SER A 288 47.52 -6.19 -42.35
CA SER A 288 48.02 -7.56 -42.54
C SER A 288 47.05 -8.59 -41.95
N LYS A 289 46.93 -9.74 -42.62
CA LYS A 289 46.12 -10.89 -42.16
C LYS A 289 46.76 -11.63 -40.99
N GLU A 290 48.04 -11.39 -40.76
CA GLU A 290 48.83 -11.92 -39.66
C GLU A 290 48.71 -11.06 -38.38
N SER A 291 47.97 -9.94 -38.43
CA SER A 291 47.64 -9.16 -37.25
C SER A 291 46.93 -10.03 -36.20
N PRO A 292 47.27 -9.92 -34.90
CA PRO A 292 46.57 -10.64 -33.83
C PRO A 292 45.10 -10.21 -33.71
N TYR A 293 44.73 -9.07 -34.32
CA TYR A 293 43.38 -8.53 -34.32
C TYR A 293 42.62 -8.86 -35.61
N TYR A 294 43.22 -9.56 -36.58
CA TYR A 294 42.60 -9.80 -37.88
C TYR A 294 41.24 -10.49 -37.77
N GLU A 295 41.15 -11.51 -36.90
CA GLU A 295 39.92 -12.27 -36.66
C GLU A 295 38.81 -11.46 -35.97
N TRP A 296 39.13 -10.28 -35.41
CA TRP A 296 38.12 -9.40 -34.83
C TRP A 296 37.27 -8.76 -35.91
N TYR A 297 37.70 -8.68 -37.16
CA TYR A 297 36.99 -7.94 -38.21
C TYR A 297 36.60 -8.85 -39.37
N ASN A 298 35.46 -8.55 -40.00
CA ASN A 298 35.02 -9.29 -41.18
C ASN A 298 35.37 -8.53 -42.47
N PHE A 299 36.28 -9.08 -43.27
CA PHE A 299 36.65 -8.56 -44.58
C PHE A 299 36.00 -9.36 -45.70
N ARG A 300 35.11 -8.71 -46.45
CA ARG A 300 34.52 -9.27 -47.68
C ARG A 300 35.54 -9.33 -48.81
N ASN A 301 36.38 -8.29 -48.93
CA ASN A 301 37.50 -8.23 -49.87
C ASN A 301 38.66 -7.43 -49.25
N PHE A 302 39.70 -8.14 -48.81
CA PHE A 302 40.78 -7.55 -48.04
C PHE A 302 41.67 -6.59 -48.86
N PRO A 303 42.05 -5.40 -48.31
CA PRO A 303 41.63 -4.84 -47.03
C PRO A 303 40.44 -3.87 -47.13
N TYR A 304 39.99 -3.51 -48.34
CA TYR A 304 39.14 -2.33 -48.55
C TYR A 304 37.63 -2.54 -48.38
N GLU A 305 37.13 -3.78 -48.46
CA GLU A 305 35.71 -4.08 -48.22
C GLU A 305 35.56 -4.90 -46.95
N TYR A 306 34.97 -4.29 -45.93
CA TYR A 306 34.72 -4.87 -44.60
C TYR A 306 33.33 -4.47 -44.10
N ASP A 307 32.91 -5.07 -42.99
CA ASP A 307 31.68 -4.69 -42.30
C ASP A 307 31.95 -3.47 -41.42
N SER A 308 31.02 -2.51 -41.44
CA SER A 308 31.16 -1.22 -40.78
C SER A 308 29.81 -0.68 -40.35
N TRP A 309 29.79 0.01 -39.21
CA TRP A 309 28.58 0.50 -38.58
C TRP A 309 27.82 1.41 -39.55
N TRP A 310 26.62 1.00 -39.97
CA TRP A 310 25.76 1.75 -40.90
C TRP A 310 26.44 2.19 -42.21
N ASN A 311 27.41 1.40 -42.70
CA ASN A 311 28.28 1.71 -43.86
C ASN A 311 29.21 2.92 -43.67
N PHE A 312 29.42 3.39 -42.43
CA PHE A 312 30.47 4.35 -42.12
C PHE A 312 31.82 3.63 -42.04
N ASN A 313 32.61 3.72 -43.12
CA ASN A 313 33.94 3.09 -43.21
C ASN A 313 34.93 3.53 -42.12
N THR A 314 34.61 4.56 -41.35
CA THR A 314 35.39 5.03 -40.20
C THR A 314 35.16 4.21 -38.93
N LEU A 315 34.12 3.36 -38.89
CA LEU A 315 33.70 2.56 -37.74
C LEU A 315 33.61 1.07 -38.12
N PRO A 316 34.74 0.36 -38.33
CA PRO A 316 34.74 -1.06 -38.63
C PRO A 316 34.11 -1.88 -37.49
N ASN A 317 33.15 -2.73 -37.84
CA ASN A 317 32.49 -3.63 -36.89
C ASN A 317 33.46 -4.72 -36.45
N VAL A 318 33.36 -5.08 -35.18
CA VAL A 318 34.05 -6.26 -34.64
C VAL A 318 33.13 -7.48 -34.68
N THR A 319 33.70 -8.67 -34.62
CA THR A 319 32.99 -9.93 -34.38
C THR A 319 33.07 -10.20 -32.89
N GLU A 320 32.10 -9.71 -32.14
CA GLU A 320 32.13 -9.57 -30.68
C GLU A 320 32.24 -10.91 -29.95
N THR A 321 31.78 -11.99 -30.59
CA THR A 321 31.80 -13.36 -30.04
C THR A 321 33.12 -14.11 -30.28
N THR A 322 34.09 -13.47 -30.95
CA THR A 322 35.43 -14.05 -31.14
C THR A 322 36.09 -14.25 -29.76
N PRO A 323 36.61 -15.45 -29.43
CA PRO A 323 37.16 -15.73 -28.11
C PRO A 323 38.24 -14.74 -27.67
N SER A 324 39.15 -14.35 -28.56
CA SER A 324 40.22 -13.37 -28.25
C SER A 324 39.68 -11.96 -27.97
N TYR A 325 38.57 -11.57 -28.61
CA TYR A 325 37.89 -10.30 -28.33
C TYR A 325 37.13 -10.35 -27.01
N MET A 326 36.42 -11.45 -26.73
CA MET A 326 35.74 -11.70 -25.45
C MET A 326 36.74 -11.68 -24.29
N ASP A 327 37.92 -12.30 -24.45
CA ASP A 327 38.98 -12.25 -23.44
C ASP A 327 39.49 -10.82 -23.25
N PHE A 328 39.72 -10.10 -24.34
CA PHE A 328 40.22 -8.72 -24.31
C PHE A 328 39.24 -7.73 -23.66
N ILE A 329 37.93 -7.84 -23.91
CA ILE A 329 36.93 -6.93 -23.33
C ILE A 329 36.45 -7.39 -21.96
N ILE A 330 36.24 -8.69 -21.77
CA ILE A 330 35.51 -9.25 -20.61
C ILE A 330 36.43 -10.08 -19.72
N SER A 331 36.96 -11.20 -20.21
CA SER A 331 37.36 -12.31 -19.34
C SER A 331 38.79 -12.27 -18.82
N ALA A 332 39.73 -11.68 -19.56
CA ALA A 332 41.14 -11.64 -19.15
C ALA A 332 41.33 -10.75 -17.90
N PRO A 333 42.31 -11.05 -17.02
CA PRO A 333 42.56 -10.22 -15.83
C PRO A 333 42.89 -8.75 -16.13
N ASP A 334 43.45 -8.48 -17.30
CA ASP A 334 43.78 -7.15 -17.84
C ASP A 334 42.75 -6.68 -18.89
N SER A 335 41.58 -7.33 -18.97
CA SER A 335 40.52 -6.94 -19.89
C SER A 335 40.05 -5.50 -19.65
N VAL A 336 39.40 -4.91 -20.66
CA VAL A 336 38.85 -3.54 -20.56
C VAL A 336 37.91 -3.43 -19.35
N LEU A 337 37.03 -4.42 -19.15
CA LEU A 337 36.14 -4.48 -18.00
C LEU A 337 36.91 -4.43 -16.67
N HIS A 338 37.86 -5.35 -16.46
CA HIS A 338 38.60 -5.43 -15.20
C HIS A 338 39.50 -4.21 -14.96
N HIS A 339 40.15 -3.70 -16.01
CA HIS A 339 41.01 -2.52 -15.92
C HIS A 339 40.27 -1.33 -15.32
N TRP A 340 39.14 -0.94 -15.91
CA TRP A 340 38.41 0.25 -15.44
C TRP A 340 37.66 0.03 -14.13
N LEU A 341 37.20 -1.19 -13.85
CA LEU A 341 36.69 -1.53 -12.51
C LEU A 341 37.76 -1.36 -11.43
N ASN A 342 39.01 -1.73 -11.72
CA ASN A 342 40.14 -1.53 -10.82
C ASN A 342 40.51 -0.04 -10.65
N GLU A 343 40.26 0.79 -11.67
CA GLU A 343 40.36 2.26 -11.58
C GLU A 343 39.20 2.89 -10.78
N GLY A 344 38.18 2.12 -10.42
CA GLY A 344 37.11 2.52 -9.50
C GLY A 344 35.81 2.99 -10.16
N VAL A 345 35.59 2.69 -11.45
CA VAL A 345 34.30 2.99 -12.10
C VAL A 345 33.17 2.19 -11.44
N ALA A 346 32.02 2.85 -11.28
CA ALA A 346 30.85 2.28 -10.59
C ALA A 346 29.89 1.53 -11.52
N GLY A 347 30.19 1.48 -12.81
CA GLY A 347 29.35 0.82 -13.81
C GLY A 347 29.66 1.25 -15.23
N TRP A 348 28.90 0.69 -16.15
CA TRP A 348 29.02 0.88 -17.58
C TRP A 348 27.67 1.23 -18.21
N ARG A 349 27.67 2.20 -19.12
CA ARG A 349 26.63 2.35 -20.15
C ARG A 349 27.14 1.67 -21.40
N LEU A 350 26.43 0.69 -21.95
CA LEU A 350 26.80 0.04 -23.20
C LEU A 350 26.12 0.73 -24.38
N ASP A 351 26.96 1.23 -25.29
CA ASP A 351 26.54 1.83 -26.55
C ASP A 351 25.97 0.79 -27.49
N VAL A 352 24.84 1.13 -28.13
CA VAL A 352 24.14 0.30 -29.12
C VAL A 352 24.10 -1.18 -28.72
N ILE A 353 23.63 -1.49 -27.52
CA ILE A 353 23.56 -2.86 -27.02
C ILE A 353 22.70 -3.78 -27.92
N ASP A 354 21.79 -3.18 -28.70
CA ASP A 354 20.98 -3.86 -29.72
C ASP A 354 21.81 -4.52 -30.82
N GLU A 355 23.02 -4.04 -31.07
CA GLU A 355 23.97 -4.65 -32.02
C GLU A 355 24.87 -5.70 -31.37
N LEU A 356 24.97 -5.72 -30.04
CA LEU A 356 25.78 -6.71 -29.32
C LEU A 356 25.05 -8.06 -29.26
N PRO A 357 25.67 -9.17 -29.70
CA PRO A 357 25.07 -10.50 -29.62
C PRO A 357 24.71 -10.91 -28.18
N GLU A 358 23.63 -11.69 -28.02
CA GLU A 358 23.19 -12.22 -26.71
C GLU A 358 24.33 -12.86 -25.90
N PRO A 359 25.23 -13.71 -26.48
CA PRO A 359 26.34 -14.27 -25.72
C PRO A 359 27.34 -13.24 -25.18
N PHE A 360 27.53 -12.12 -25.88
CA PHE A 360 28.42 -11.04 -25.44
C PHE A 360 27.81 -10.28 -24.26
N SER A 361 26.57 -9.79 -24.41
CA SER A 361 25.91 -8.99 -23.36
C SER A 361 25.73 -9.80 -22.06
N GLN A 362 25.33 -11.07 -22.17
CA GLN A 362 25.19 -11.96 -21.01
C GLN A 362 26.53 -12.25 -20.33
N SER A 363 27.60 -12.48 -21.10
CA SER A 363 28.93 -12.73 -20.53
C SER A 363 29.49 -11.48 -19.85
N PHE A 364 29.30 -10.30 -20.46
CA PHE A 364 29.71 -9.03 -19.88
C PHE A 364 28.98 -8.77 -18.57
N PHE A 365 27.66 -8.92 -18.55
CA PHE A 365 26.85 -8.75 -17.34
C PHE A 365 27.25 -9.74 -16.24
N ALA A 366 27.43 -11.02 -16.58
CA ALA A 366 27.83 -12.05 -15.63
C ALA A 366 29.20 -11.76 -15.00
N GLU A 367 30.22 -11.38 -15.80
CA GLU A 367 31.56 -11.09 -15.27
C GLU A 367 31.58 -9.75 -14.50
N LEU A 368 30.82 -8.73 -14.94
CA LEU A 368 30.65 -7.49 -14.20
C LEU A 368 30.08 -7.76 -12.81
N LYS A 369 28.98 -8.52 -12.72
CA LYS A 369 28.33 -8.84 -11.44
C LYS A 369 29.16 -9.76 -10.57
N LYS A 370 29.94 -10.66 -11.16
CA LYS A 370 30.92 -11.49 -10.44
C LYS A 370 32.05 -10.66 -9.84
N SER A 371 32.58 -9.70 -10.59
CA SER A 371 33.66 -8.82 -10.15
C SER A 371 33.20 -7.78 -9.13
N ASN A 372 32.03 -7.19 -9.35
CA ASN A 372 31.42 -6.21 -8.44
C ASN A 372 29.87 -6.25 -8.56
N PRO A 373 29.17 -6.89 -7.61
CA PRO A 373 27.70 -6.96 -7.62
C PRO A 373 27.01 -5.60 -7.62
N GLU A 374 27.67 -4.58 -7.05
CA GLU A 374 27.16 -3.20 -6.93
C GLU A 374 27.43 -2.36 -8.19
N ALA A 375 28.19 -2.87 -9.16
CA ALA A 375 28.41 -2.17 -10.42
C ALA A 375 27.15 -2.22 -11.30
N VAL A 376 26.75 -1.07 -11.84
CA VAL A 376 25.55 -0.97 -12.68
C VAL A 376 25.87 -1.17 -14.16
N MET A 377 25.01 -1.89 -14.88
CA MET A 377 25.04 -1.98 -16.34
C MET A 377 23.79 -1.34 -16.94
N ILE A 378 23.99 -0.34 -17.81
CA ILE A 378 22.94 0.42 -18.47
C ILE A 378 23.01 0.18 -19.98
N GLY A 379 21.96 -0.37 -20.60
CA GLY A 379 21.91 -0.52 -22.05
C GLY A 379 21.37 0.72 -22.76
N GLU A 380 21.91 1.06 -23.93
CA GLU A 380 21.22 1.96 -24.86
C GLU A 380 20.12 1.21 -25.62
N VAL A 381 18.87 1.37 -25.19
CA VAL A 381 17.69 0.82 -25.88
C VAL A 381 16.68 1.94 -26.04
N TRP A 382 16.23 2.20 -27.27
CA TRP A 382 15.35 3.33 -27.59
C TRP A 382 13.86 3.01 -27.38
N GLU A 383 13.50 1.74 -27.49
CA GLU A 383 12.14 1.23 -27.32
C GLU A 383 11.98 0.53 -25.96
N ASP A 384 10.84 -0.15 -25.77
CA ASP A 384 10.58 -0.95 -24.58
C ASP A 384 11.61 -2.09 -24.49
N ALA A 385 12.49 -1.99 -23.48
CA ALA A 385 13.59 -2.94 -23.27
C ALA A 385 13.10 -4.34 -22.83
N SER A 386 11.85 -4.49 -22.43
CA SER A 386 11.31 -5.77 -21.99
C SER A 386 10.99 -6.73 -23.14
N HIS A 387 10.73 -6.23 -24.35
CA HIS A 387 10.33 -7.07 -25.50
C HIS A 387 10.92 -6.60 -26.83
N LYS A 388 12.02 -5.84 -26.79
CA LYS A 388 12.70 -5.33 -27.98
C LYS A 388 13.02 -6.47 -28.95
N ILE A 389 12.77 -6.24 -30.23
CA ILE A 389 13.28 -7.07 -31.32
C ILE A 389 14.43 -6.32 -31.98
N ALA A 390 15.63 -6.87 -31.91
CA ALA A 390 16.83 -6.32 -32.54
C ALA A 390 17.31 -7.29 -33.63
N TYR A 391 17.46 -6.80 -34.87
CA TYR A 391 17.89 -7.61 -36.02
C TYR A 391 17.11 -8.91 -36.23
N GLY A 392 15.80 -8.88 -35.97
CA GLY A 392 14.90 -10.04 -36.10
C GLY A 392 14.95 -11.03 -34.92
N VAL A 393 15.72 -10.72 -33.87
CA VAL A 393 15.86 -11.55 -32.67
C VAL A 393 15.16 -10.86 -31.48
N PRO A 394 14.19 -11.52 -30.82
CA PRO A 394 13.64 -11.05 -29.55
C PRO A 394 14.72 -11.00 -28.47
N ARG A 395 14.82 -9.89 -27.75
CA ARG A 395 15.79 -9.67 -26.67
C ARG A 395 15.15 -9.87 -25.31
N GLU A 396 15.87 -10.52 -24.40
CA GLU A 396 15.42 -10.86 -23.04
C GLU A 396 16.12 -9.98 -21.99
N TYR A 397 16.37 -8.71 -22.33
CA TYR A 397 17.23 -7.81 -21.56
C TYR A 397 16.88 -7.71 -20.06
N LEU A 398 15.59 -7.63 -19.75
CA LEU A 398 15.08 -7.48 -18.39
C LEU A 398 14.76 -8.83 -17.71
N CYS A 399 15.20 -9.97 -18.26
CA CYS A 399 14.97 -11.29 -17.66
C CYS A 399 15.98 -11.64 -16.55
N GLY A 400 16.82 -10.68 -16.13
CA GLY A 400 17.74 -10.85 -14.98
C GLY A 400 19.10 -11.46 -15.34
N GLN A 401 19.57 -11.30 -16.57
CA GLN A 401 20.86 -11.84 -17.03
C GLN A 401 21.62 -10.95 -18.03
N GLU A 402 21.11 -9.77 -18.39
CA GLU A 402 21.72 -8.92 -19.42
C GLU A 402 21.91 -7.46 -19.01
N MET A 403 21.01 -6.85 -18.23
CA MET A 403 21.20 -5.46 -17.78
C MET A 403 20.45 -5.14 -16.48
N ASP A 404 20.92 -4.11 -15.78
CA ASP A 404 20.21 -3.53 -14.62
C ASP A 404 19.20 -2.46 -15.05
N SER A 405 19.58 -1.66 -16.05
CA SER A 405 18.86 -0.47 -16.48
C SER A 405 18.99 -0.27 -17.99
N ALA A 406 18.11 0.55 -18.56
CA ALA A 406 18.22 1.05 -19.92
C ALA A 406 18.06 2.58 -19.94
N MET A 407 18.55 3.22 -21.01
CA MET A 407 18.21 4.60 -21.33
C MET A 407 16.71 4.69 -21.61
N ASN A 408 15.93 5.23 -20.67
CA ASN A 408 14.47 5.18 -20.70
C ASN A 408 13.84 6.19 -21.67
N TYR A 409 14.13 6.04 -22.97
CA TYR A 409 13.49 6.78 -24.05
C TYR A 409 11.96 6.58 -24.14
N PRO A 410 11.38 5.42 -23.77
CA PRO A 410 9.93 5.29 -23.60
C PRO A 410 9.35 6.30 -22.59
N PHE A 411 9.95 6.44 -21.39
CA PHE A 411 9.54 7.45 -20.41
C PHE A 411 9.58 8.87 -21.00
N ARG A 412 10.68 9.23 -21.66
CA ARG A 412 10.84 10.54 -22.32
C ARG A 412 9.74 10.80 -23.35
N THR A 413 9.45 9.81 -24.18
CA THR A 413 8.47 9.91 -25.27
C THR A 413 7.07 10.14 -24.72
N ILE A 414 6.66 9.33 -23.73
CA ILE A 414 5.33 9.47 -23.10
C ILE A 414 5.19 10.85 -22.44
N LEU A 415 6.22 11.29 -21.71
CA LEU A 415 6.24 12.59 -21.05
C LEU A 415 6.08 13.73 -22.06
N PHE A 416 6.83 13.71 -23.16
CA PHE A 416 6.80 14.76 -24.16
C PHE A 416 5.51 14.77 -24.97
N ASP A 417 4.99 13.61 -25.35
CA ASP A 417 3.70 13.49 -26.02
C ASP A 417 2.57 14.08 -25.18
N PHE A 418 2.59 13.83 -23.86
CA PHE A 418 1.65 14.49 -22.96
C PHE A 418 1.90 16.00 -22.93
N LEU A 419 3.08 16.48 -22.53
CA LEU A 419 3.34 17.92 -22.35
C LEU A 419 3.12 18.77 -23.61
N LYS A 420 3.34 18.20 -24.80
CA LYS A 420 3.09 18.84 -26.10
C LYS A 420 1.64 18.72 -26.57
N GLY A 421 0.84 17.86 -25.94
CA GLY A 421 -0.57 17.64 -26.26
C GLY A 421 -0.83 16.70 -27.44
N HIS A 422 0.14 15.84 -27.76
CA HIS A 422 -0.04 14.76 -28.74
C HIS A 422 -0.94 13.65 -28.19
N VAL A 423 -0.96 13.45 -26.87
CA VAL A 423 -1.84 12.52 -26.18
C VAL A 423 -2.48 13.17 -24.94
N ASP A 424 -3.63 12.63 -24.53
CA ASP A 424 -4.29 13.03 -23.30
C ASP A 424 -3.72 12.31 -22.06
N GLY A 425 -4.17 12.73 -20.87
CA GLY A 425 -3.73 12.14 -19.61
C GLY A 425 -4.00 10.64 -19.53
N GLN A 426 -5.17 10.18 -19.98
CA GLN A 426 -5.56 8.76 -19.92
C GLN A 426 -4.61 7.89 -20.76
N THR A 427 -4.31 8.32 -21.98
CA THR A 427 -3.38 7.62 -22.89
C THR A 427 -1.96 7.63 -22.33
N ALA A 428 -1.50 8.76 -21.79
CA ALA A 428 -0.19 8.85 -21.14
C ALA A 428 -0.09 7.88 -19.95
N GLN A 429 -1.10 7.85 -19.07
CA GLN A 429 -1.15 6.91 -17.94
C GLN A 429 -1.13 5.46 -18.42
N ARG A 430 -1.92 5.07 -19.43
CA ARG A 430 -1.91 3.70 -19.97
C ARG A 430 -0.53 3.28 -20.48
N ARG A 431 0.20 4.17 -21.16
CA ARG A 431 1.57 3.89 -21.62
C ARG A 431 2.55 3.74 -20.46
N PHE A 432 2.45 4.55 -19.41
CA PHE A 432 3.26 4.38 -18.20
C PHE A 432 2.95 3.07 -17.47
N GLU A 433 1.67 2.70 -17.39
CA GLU A 433 1.23 1.44 -16.81
C GLU A 433 1.74 0.22 -17.60
N SER A 434 1.81 0.33 -18.93
CA SER A 434 2.44 -0.70 -19.77
C SER A 434 3.91 -0.94 -19.36
N LEU A 435 4.70 0.13 -19.14
CA LEU A 435 6.09 -0.01 -18.68
C LEU A 435 6.14 -0.65 -17.28
N ARG A 436 5.28 -0.19 -16.36
CA ARG A 436 5.21 -0.71 -14.99
C ARG A 436 4.81 -2.18 -14.94
N GLU A 437 3.94 -2.62 -15.85
CA GLU A 437 3.53 -4.02 -15.99
C GLU A 437 4.65 -4.88 -16.58
N ASN A 438 5.33 -4.39 -17.61
CA ASN A 438 6.31 -5.18 -18.35
C ASN A 438 7.66 -5.30 -17.62
N TYR A 439 8.04 -4.33 -16.79
CA TYR A 439 9.38 -4.23 -16.23
C TYR A 439 9.43 -4.91 -14.85
N PRO A 440 10.42 -5.78 -14.56
CA PRO A 440 10.66 -6.22 -13.19
C PRO A 440 10.85 -5.03 -12.27
N ARG A 441 10.35 -5.14 -11.04
CA ARG A 441 10.35 -4.02 -10.07
C ARG A 441 11.75 -3.46 -9.84
N GLU A 442 12.75 -4.34 -9.72
CA GLU A 442 14.16 -3.99 -9.58
C GLU A 442 14.69 -3.14 -10.74
N ASN A 443 14.38 -3.52 -11.98
CA ASN A 443 14.77 -2.77 -13.17
C ASN A 443 13.97 -1.46 -13.31
N PHE A 444 12.66 -1.48 -13.07
CA PHE A 444 11.79 -0.30 -13.20
C PHE A 444 12.25 0.88 -12.34
N TYR A 445 12.71 0.61 -11.10
CA TYR A 445 13.25 1.64 -10.21
C TYR A 445 14.73 1.99 -10.49
N ALA A 446 15.42 1.18 -11.29
CA ALA A 446 16.79 1.44 -11.73
C ALA A 446 16.87 2.14 -13.11
N MET A 447 15.78 2.23 -13.88
CA MET A 447 15.78 2.84 -15.21
C MET A 447 16.40 4.24 -15.24
N MET A 448 17.26 4.51 -16.21
CA MET A 448 17.86 5.84 -16.43
C MET A 448 16.83 6.76 -17.09
N ASN A 449 16.06 7.49 -16.27
CA ASN A 449 15.02 8.40 -16.71
C ASN A 449 15.64 9.68 -17.28
N LEU A 450 15.89 9.70 -18.59
CA LEU A 450 16.42 10.86 -19.30
C LEU A 450 15.32 11.75 -19.90
N ILE A 451 15.62 13.04 -20.04
CA ILE A 451 14.81 14.02 -20.80
C ILE A 451 15.60 14.53 -22.01
N GLY A 452 16.89 14.78 -21.84
CA GLY A 452 17.86 15.07 -22.90
C GLY A 452 18.97 14.02 -22.95
N SER A 453 19.67 13.96 -24.07
CA SER A 453 20.91 13.21 -24.25
C SER A 453 21.70 13.79 -25.42
N HIS A 454 22.89 13.28 -25.64
CA HIS A 454 23.76 13.63 -26.75
C HIS A 454 23.27 13.20 -28.16
N ASP A 455 22.17 12.44 -28.28
CA ASP A 455 21.62 11.95 -29.56
C ASP A 455 20.29 12.59 -29.95
N VAL A 456 19.67 13.31 -29.01
CA VAL A 456 18.39 13.99 -29.23
C VAL A 456 18.56 15.50 -29.18
N GLN A 457 17.64 16.22 -29.80
CA GLN A 457 17.56 17.67 -29.68
C GLN A 457 17.38 18.07 -28.21
N ARG A 458 17.90 19.25 -27.83
CA ARG A 458 17.78 19.76 -26.46
C ARG A 458 16.32 19.87 -26.03
N ALA A 459 16.05 19.52 -24.78
CA ALA A 459 14.70 19.40 -24.26
C ALA A 459 13.90 20.70 -24.40
N ILE A 460 14.49 21.83 -24.01
CA ILE A 460 13.81 23.13 -24.10
C ILE A 460 13.49 23.53 -25.54
N THR A 461 14.35 23.18 -26.51
CA THR A 461 14.14 23.45 -27.94
C THR A 461 12.91 22.69 -28.46
N LEU A 462 12.76 21.41 -28.07
CA LEU A 462 11.60 20.60 -28.44
C LEU A 462 10.32 21.04 -27.72
N LEU A 463 10.42 21.39 -26.43
CA LEU A 463 9.27 21.77 -25.61
C LEU A 463 8.78 23.19 -25.90
N GLY A 464 9.65 24.07 -26.40
CA GLY A 464 9.31 25.41 -26.88
C GLY A 464 8.72 25.45 -28.29
N ASP A 465 8.49 24.29 -28.92
CA ASP A 465 7.96 24.16 -30.28
C ASP A 465 8.82 24.93 -31.32
N ALA A 466 10.15 24.79 -31.23
CA ALA A 466 11.05 25.28 -32.25
C ALA A 466 10.70 24.66 -33.62
N ALA A 467 10.66 25.49 -34.67
CA ALA A 467 10.46 24.99 -36.03
C ALA A 467 11.65 24.09 -36.43
N TYR A 468 11.34 22.88 -36.88
CA TYR A 468 12.29 21.94 -37.45
C TYR A 468 11.64 21.27 -38.66
N TYR A 469 12.37 21.16 -39.75
CA TYR A 469 11.94 20.47 -40.95
C TYR A 469 13.08 19.57 -41.44
N ASP A 470 12.71 18.49 -42.13
CA ASP A 470 13.71 17.55 -42.63
C ASP A 470 14.62 18.23 -43.67
N GLY A 471 15.93 18.03 -43.53
CA GLY A 471 16.94 18.72 -44.33
C GLY A 471 17.23 20.19 -43.94
N MET A 472 16.77 20.67 -42.78
CA MET A 472 17.09 22.03 -42.30
C MET A 472 18.61 22.31 -42.35
N PRO A 473 19.07 23.38 -43.03
CA PRO A 473 20.51 23.63 -43.21
C PRO A 473 21.25 23.78 -41.88
N ALA A 474 22.48 23.25 -41.82
CA ALA A 474 23.36 23.33 -40.65
C ALA A 474 23.48 24.75 -40.09
N VAL A 475 23.70 25.75 -40.96
CA VAL A 475 23.82 27.16 -40.55
C VAL A 475 22.52 27.70 -39.92
N GLU A 476 21.36 27.21 -40.36
CA GLU A 476 20.07 27.63 -39.82
C GLU A 476 19.85 27.01 -38.43
N GLN A 477 20.13 25.71 -38.28
CA GLN A 477 20.10 25.00 -37.00
C GLN A 477 21.05 25.63 -35.97
N SER A 478 22.26 25.99 -36.40
CA SER A 478 23.26 26.66 -35.55
C SER A 478 22.76 28.00 -35.04
N ARG A 479 22.16 28.83 -35.91
CA ARG A 479 21.76 30.21 -35.56
C ARG A 479 20.40 30.32 -34.89
N ALA A 480 19.54 29.33 -35.06
CA ALA A 480 18.19 29.35 -34.51
C ALA A 480 18.22 29.41 -32.97
N ARG A 481 17.39 30.31 -32.42
CA ARG A 481 17.13 30.49 -30.99
C ARG A 481 15.63 30.66 -30.80
N LEU A 482 15.10 30.15 -29.70
CA LEU A 482 13.70 30.35 -29.33
C LEU A 482 13.43 31.85 -29.13
N ASP A 483 12.29 32.33 -29.64
CA ASP A 483 11.80 33.64 -29.21
C ASP A 483 11.33 33.61 -27.75
N LYS A 484 10.93 34.77 -27.22
CA LYS A 484 10.53 34.89 -25.81
C LYS A 484 9.30 34.04 -25.46
N GLU A 485 8.31 33.94 -26.35
CA GLU A 485 7.10 33.16 -26.09
C GLU A 485 7.40 31.66 -26.12
N GLN A 486 8.14 31.21 -27.14
CA GLN A 486 8.60 29.84 -27.28
C GLN A 486 9.49 29.43 -26.11
N TYR A 487 10.42 30.29 -25.68
CA TYR A 487 11.29 30.03 -24.55
C TYR A 487 10.50 29.89 -23.25
N ASN A 488 9.55 30.79 -22.98
CA ASN A 488 8.69 30.70 -21.79
C ASN A 488 7.84 29.43 -21.78
N LEU A 489 7.30 29.04 -22.93
CA LEU A 489 6.55 27.78 -23.09
C LEU A 489 7.46 26.57 -22.84
N GLY A 490 8.66 26.57 -23.45
CA GLY A 490 9.66 25.53 -23.30
C GLY A 490 10.14 25.40 -21.85
N ALA A 491 10.40 26.52 -21.18
CA ALA A 491 10.81 26.57 -19.77
C ALA A 491 9.71 26.02 -18.85
N ALA A 492 8.46 26.46 -19.02
CA ALA A 492 7.34 25.95 -18.20
C ALA A 492 7.13 24.43 -18.37
N ARG A 493 7.19 23.94 -19.62
CA ARG A 493 7.13 22.50 -19.91
C ARG A 493 8.34 21.74 -19.37
N LEU A 494 9.54 22.30 -19.47
CA LEU A 494 10.77 21.70 -18.94
C LEU A 494 10.73 21.60 -17.42
N MET A 495 10.20 22.60 -16.73
CA MET A 495 9.99 22.55 -15.28
C MET A 495 9.03 21.43 -14.88
N MET A 496 7.91 21.25 -15.61
CA MET A 496 7.00 20.12 -15.40
C MET A 496 7.67 18.78 -15.69
N ALA A 497 8.45 18.70 -16.78
CA ALA A 497 9.18 17.49 -17.15
C ALA A 497 10.20 17.10 -16.05
N ALA A 498 10.97 18.06 -15.57
CA ALA A 498 11.95 17.87 -14.49
C ALA A 498 11.28 17.46 -13.17
N LEU A 499 10.15 18.09 -12.80
CA LEU A 499 9.39 17.68 -11.62
C LEU A 499 8.97 16.22 -11.74
N TRP A 500 8.39 15.83 -12.88
CA TRP A 500 7.98 14.45 -13.12
C TRP A 500 9.18 13.49 -13.06
N GLN A 501 10.31 13.85 -13.68
CA GLN A 501 11.55 13.07 -13.65
C GLN A 501 12.01 12.81 -12.21
N MET A 502 11.93 13.81 -11.34
CA MET A 502 12.40 13.73 -9.94
C MET A 502 11.41 13.02 -9.01
N THR A 503 10.13 12.90 -9.37
CA THR A 503 9.10 12.31 -8.52
C THR A 503 8.58 10.95 -9.00
N TYR A 504 9.01 10.48 -10.17
CA TYR A 504 8.66 9.16 -10.72
C TYR A 504 9.72 8.09 -10.34
N PRO A 505 9.36 6.79 -10.28
CA PRO A 505 10.32 5.70 -10.12
C PRO A 505 11.37 5.66 -11.24
N GLY A 506 12.60 5.24 -10.90
CA GLY A 506 13.76 5.30 -11.80
C GLY A 506 14.77 6.36 -11.36
N VAL A 507 15.95 6.35 -11.97
CA VAL A 507 17.08 7.25 -11.68
C VAL A 507 17.01 8.46 -12.61
N PRO A 508 16.74 9.68 -12.09
CA PRO A 508 16.70 10.88 -12.91
C PRO A 508 18.08 11.14 -13.54
N CYS A 509 18.14 11.30 -14.85
CA CYS A 509 19.36 11.67 -15.57
C CYS A 509 19.24 13.05 -16.21
N ILE A 510 20.04 14.00 -15.74
CA ILE A 510 20.11 15.36 -16.28
C ILE A 510 21.25 15.42 -17.31
N TYR A 511 20.95 15.83 -18.54
CA TYR A 511 21.98 16.07 -19.54
C TYR A 511 22.55 17.48 -19.39
N TYR A 512 23.88 17.61 -19.29
CA TYR A 512 24.51 18.87 -18.90
C TYR A 512 23.97 20.08 -19.67
N GLY A 513 23.49 21.09 -18.97
CA GLY A 513 22.92 22.31 -19.56
C GLY A 513 21.39 22.32 -19.64
N ASP A 514 20.71 21.18 -19.50
CA ASP A 514 19.24 21.16 -19.46
C ASP A 514 18.72 21.90 -18.21
N GLU A 515 19.45 21.85 -17.10
CA GLU A 515 19.11 22.55 -15.84
C GLU A 515 19.23 24.07 -15.91
N ILE A 516 19.80 24.60 -16.99
CA ILE A 516 19.93 26.04 -17.26
C ILE A 516 19.28 26.45 -18.59
N GLY A 517 18.47 25.56 -19.18
CA GLY A 517 17.73 25.86 -20.41
C GLY A 517 18.60 25.95 -21.66
N MET A 518 19.69 25.17 -21.75
CA MET A 518 20.55 25.18 -22.93
C MET A 518 19.81 24.69 -24.18
N GLN A 519 19.90 25.48 -25.26
CA GLN A 519 19.18 25.24 -26.51
C GLN A 519 20.09 24.53 -27.53
N GLY A 520 19.51 23.72 -28.41
CA GLY A 520 20.26 23.01 -29.44
C GLY A 520 19.38 22.08 -30.28
N PHE A 521 19.61 22.07 -31.59
CA PHE A 521 19.00 21.10 -32.51
C PHE A 521 19.72 19.76 -32.44
N LYS A 522 19.71 18.97 -33.52
CA LYS A 522 20.35 17.65 -33.54
C LYS A 522 21.87 17.79 -33.48
N ASP A 523 22.56 16.67 -33.30
CA ASP A 523 24.02 16.57 -33.37
C ASP A 523 24.56 17.34 -34.60
N PRO A 524 25.54 18.25 -34.43
CA PRO A 524 26.32 18.51 -33.21
C PRO A 524 25.79 19.62 -32.27
N TYR A 525 24.68 20.27 -32.60
CA TYR A 525 24.18 21.43 -31.86
C TYR A 525 23.60 21.12 -30.47
N ASN A 526 23.24 19.87 -30.19
CA ASN A 526 22.90 19.41 -28.85
C ASN A 526 24.14 19.24 -27.94
N ARG A 527 25.36 19.37 -28.45
CA ARG A 527 26.64 19.23 -27.74
C ARG A 527 27.38 20.58 -27.63
N ARG A 528 26.63 21.67 -27.44
CA ARG A 528 27.21 23.01 -27.22
C ARG A 528 27.99 23.08 -25.91
N PRO A 529 29.07 23.88 -25.84
CA PRO A 529 29.80 24.11 -24.60
C PRO A 529 28.91 24.66 -23.48
N TYR A 530 29.14 24.22 -22.24
CA TYR A 530 28.38 24.67 -21.09
C TYR A 530 28.69 26.16 -20.79
N PRO A 531 27.68 27.05 -20.74
CA PRO A 531 27.89 28.47 -20.51
C PRO A 531 28.03 28.77 -19.01
N TRP A 532 29.23 28.61 -18.44
CA TRP A 532 29.47 28.82 -17.00
C TRP A 532 29.12 30.22 -16.48
N ASP A 533 29.28 31.25 -17.32
CA ASP A 533 28.94 32.65 -17.00
C ASP A 533 27.51 33.03 -17.46
N GLY A 534 26.71 32.07 -17.92
CA GLY A 534 25.38 32.29 -18.47
C GLY A 534 24.35 31.23 -18.05
N GLY A 535 23.24 31.16 -18.81
CA GLY A 535 22.13 30.23 -18.56
C GLY A 535 21.04 30.80 -17.65
N ASP A 536 19.96 30.03 -17.52
CA ASP A 536 18.78 30.40 -16.75
C ASP A 536 18.90 29.97 -15.27
N LEU A 537 19.18 30.95 -14.40
CA LEU A 537 19.31 30.70 -12.97
C LEU A 537 17.99 30.31 -12.30
N TYR A 538 16.85 30.72 -12.86
CA TYR A 538 15.54 30.34 -12.32
C TYR A 538 15.29 28.85 -12.55
N LEU A 539 15.60 28.35 -13.74
CA LEU A 539 15.59 26.90 -14.01
C LEU A 539 16.59 26.16 -13.11
N ARG A 540 17.80 26.68 -12.92
CA ARG A 540 18.80 26.05 -12.06
C ARG A 540 18.31 25.89 -10.62
N GLU A 541 17.75 26.95 -10.04
CA GLU A 541 17.18 26.91 -8.69
C GLU A 541 15.96 26.00 -8.60
N TRP A 542 15.15 25.92 -9.66
CA TRP A 542 14.06 24.94 -9.75
C TRP A 542 14.58 23.51 -9.66
N TYR A 543 15.59 23.15 -10.47
CA TYR A 543 16.22 21.82 -10.44
C TYR A 543 16.82 21.52 -9.06
N LYS A 544 17.61 22.44 -8.50
CA LYS A 544 18.22 22.31 -7.17
C LYS A 544 17.16 22.02 -6.10
N LYS A 545 16.02 22.71 -6.15
CA LYS A 545 14.92 22.51 -5.21
C LYS A 545 14.29 21.13 -5.31
N ILE A 546 13.92 20.69 -6.51
CA ILE A 546 13.25 19.38 -6.68
C ILE A 546 14.21 18.20 -6.46
N ILE A 547 15.50 18.36 -6.77
CA ILE A 547 16.54 17.38 -6.45
C ILE A 547 16.72 17.29 -4.93
N ALA A 548 16.79 18.43 -4.22
CA ALA A 548 16.88 18.44 -2.77
C ALA A 548 15.67 17.74 -2.11
N LEU A 549 14.45 17.95 -2.63
CA LEU A 549 13.25 17.24 -2.19
C LEU A 549 13.38 15.73 -2.42
N ARG A 550 13.77 15.29 -3.62
CA ARG A 550 13.98 13.86 -3.90
C ARG A 550 15.03 13.25 -2.98
N ASN A 551 16.18 13.90 -2.81
CA ASN A 551 17.29 13.38 -2.00
C ASN A 551 16.95 13.30 -0.50
N LYS A 552 16.10 14.21 -0.01
CA LYS A 552 15.66 14.21 1.39
C LYS A 552 14.64 13.13 1.70
N HIS A 553 13.82 12.72 0.73
CA HIS A 553 12.66 11.86 0.97
C HIS A 553 12.74 10.55 0.18
N THR A 554 13.04 9.44 0.88
CA THR A 554 13.08 8.07 0.33
C THR A 554 11.80 7.69 -0.41
N VAL A 555 10.65 8.22 0.02
CA VAL A 555 9.34 8.04 -0.64
C VAL A 555 9.39 8.39 -2.13
N LEU A 556 10.12 9.44 -2.52
CA LEU A 556 10.27 9.86 -3.92
C LEU A 556 11.27 9.00 -4.71
N GLN A 557 12.07 8.18 -4.03
CA GLN A 557 13.07 7.31 -4.63
C GLN A 557 12.49 5.90 -4.79
N THR A 558 12.14 5.23 -3.69
CA THR A 558 11.73 3.82 -3.63
C THR A 558 10.32 3.60 -3.06
N GLY A 559 9.53 4.65 -2.85
CA GLY A 559 8.12 4.52 -2.43
C GLY A 559 7.21 4.01 -3.56
N SER A 560 6.12 3.33 -3.20
CA SER A 560 5.11 2.80 -4.13
C SER A 560 4.54 3.89 -5.02
N LEU A 561 4.44 3.63 -6.33
CA LEU A 561 3.75 4.49 -7.28
C LEU A 561 2.27 4.11 -7.36
N LEU A 562 1.37 5.03 -7.01
CA LEU A 562 -0.08 4.83 -7.09
C LEU A 562 -0.70 5.81 -8.10
N PRO A 563 -1.24 5.34 -9.23
CA PRO A 563 -2.01 6.20 -10.13
C PRO A 563 -3.27 6.72 -9.42
N LEU A 564 -3.58 8.01 -9.57
CA LEU A 564 -4.73 8.65 -8.90
C LEU A 564 -5.80 9.07 -9.91
N SER A 565 -5.44 9.97 -10.83
CA SER A 565 -6.37 10.54 -11.81
C SER A 565 -5.63 10.90 -13.08
N ALA A 566 -6.22 10.63 -14.24
CA ALA A 566 -5.72 11.09 -15.52
C ALA A 566 -6.89 11.38 -16.44
N ASP A 567 -6.99 12.60 -16.93
CA ASP A 567 -8.07 13.02 -17.83
C ASP A 567 -7.68 14.26 -18.63
N GLY A 568 -7.91 14.24 -19.95
CA GLY A 568 -7.65 15.36 -20.84
C GLY A 568 -6.24 15.96 -20.71
N ASP A 569 -6.17 17.16 -20.15
CA ASP A 569 -4.93 17.93 -19.92
C ASP A 569 -4.27 17.67 -18.55
N THR A 570 -4.79 16.71 -17.78
CA THR A 570 -4.35 16.47 -16.39
C THR A 570 -3.92 15.04 -16.14
N ILE A 571 -2.94 14.88 -15.25
CA ILE A 571 -2.49 13.60 -14.73
C ILE A 571 -1.95 13.78 -13.31
N ALA A 572 -2.23 12.81 -12.44
CA ALA A 572 -1.80 12.80 -11.06
C ALA A 572 -1.53 11.37 -10.55
N TYR A 573 -0.51 11.27 -9.69
CA TYR A 573 -0.10 10.04 -9.04
C TYR A 573 0.42 10.33 -7.63
N ALA A 574 0.51 9.30 -6.79
CA ALA A 574 1.12 9.36 -5.47
C ALA A 574 2.41 8.53 -5.40
N ARG A 575 3.31 8.96 -4.51
CA ARG A 575 4.44 8.17 -4.01
C ARG A 575 4.24 7.91 -2.53
N VAL A 576 4.30 6.66 -2.10
CA VAL A 576 3.86 6.27 -0.74
C VAL A 576 4.76 5.21 -0.12
N ILE A 577 5.16 5.41 1.14
CA ILE A 577 5.77 4.41 2.04
C ILE A 577 4.90 4.30 3.28
N ARG A 578 4.67 3.05 3.74
CA ARG A 578 3.81 2.71 4.88
C ARG A 578 4.40 1.53 5.64
N GLY A 579 4.23 1.53 6.96
CA GLY A 579 4.62 0.40 7.78
C GLY A 579 6.13 0.31 8.03
N GLY A 580 6.88 1.35 7.67
CA GLY A 580 8.32 1.45 7.90
C GLY A 580 9.19 0.78 6.84
N GLU A 581 8.63 0.35 5.70
CA GLU A 581 9.35 -0.38 4.66
C GLU A 581 9.01 0.15 3.24
N ASP A 582 10.01 0.21 2.37
CA ASP A 582 9.84 0.59 0.95
C ASP A 582 9.37 -0.59 0.06
N VAL A 583 9.28 -0.40 -1.27
CA VAL A 583 8.78 -1.45 -2.17
C VAL A 583 9.67 -2.70 -2.29
N PHE A 584 10.88 -2.64 -1.73
CA PHE A 584 11.87 -3.72 -1.68
C PHE A 584 11.96 -4.35 -0.28
N GLY A 585 11.19 -3.86 0.70
CA GLY A 585 11.21 -4.31 2.08
C GLY A 585 12.37 -3.74 2.91
N ALA A 586 13.05 -2.69 2.42
CA ALA A 586 14.08 -2.00 3.17
C ALA A 586 13.46 -0.97 4.14
N GLU A 587 14.05 -0.81 5.33
CA GLU A 587 13.55 0.13 6.34
C GLU A 587 13.56 1.57 5.80
N ALA A 588 12.41 2.24 5.85
CA ALA A 588 12.23 3.59 5.34
C ALA A 588 11.17 4.36 6.13
N GLU A 589 11.34 5.68 6.22
CA GLU A 589 10.34 6.52 6.88
C GLU A 589 9.05 6.57 6.05
N ASP A 590 7.94 6.30 6.73
CA ASP A 590 6.61 6.47 6.14
C ASP A 590 6.36 7.91 5.70
N GLY A 591 5.77 8.05 4.52
CA GLY A 591 5.33 9.33 4.00
C GLY A 591 4.54 9.15 2.72
N ALA A 592 3.85 10.21 2.32
CA ALA A 592 3.08 10.24 1.09
C ALA A 592 3.26 11.58 0.39
N PHE A 593 3.45 11.53 -0.93
CA PHE A 593 3.48 12.70 -1.80
C PHE A 593 2.45 12.54 -2.90
N LEU A 594 1.73 13.62 -3.24
CA LEU A 594 0.88 13.70 -4.43
C LEU A 594 1.55 14.59 -5.47
N VAL A 595 1.54 14.15 -6.72
CA VAL A 595 2.06 14.92 -7.85
C VAL A 595 0.94 15.06 -8.85
N ALA A 596 0.70 16.28 -9.33
CA ALA A 596 -0.32 16.54 -10.35
C ALA A 596 0.15 17.59 -11.36
N PHE A 597 -0.24 17.41 -12.62
CA PHE A 597 0.16 18.27 -13.73
C PHE A 597 -1.05 18.76 -14.50
N ASN A 598 -0.98 20.01 -14.98
CA ASN A 598 -1.91 20.58 -15.94
C ASN A 598 -1.13 21.09 -17.17
N ARG A 599 -1.25 20.40 -18.29
CA ARG A 599 -0.60 20.78 -19.55
C ARG A 599 -1.35 21.83 -20.35
N SER A 600 -2.57 22.22 -19.93
CA SER A 600 -3.35 23.22 -20.65
C SER A 600 -2.56 24.53 -20.73
N ARG A 601 -2.58 25.17 -21.91
CA ARG A 601 -1.88 26.45 -22.14
C ARG A 601 -2.64 27.66 -21.59
N SER A 602 -3.94 27.52 -21.35
CA SER A 602 -4.82 28.65 -21.05
C SER A 602 -5.80 28.38 -19.90
N GLU A 603 -6.16 27.13 -19.63
CA GLU A 603 -7.21 26.81 -18.67
C GLU A 603 -6.65 26.26 -17.37
N SER A 604 -7.20 26.74 -16.25
CA SER A 604 -7.01 26.07 -14.97
C SER A 604 -7.88 24.82 -14.91
N ARG A 605 -7.35 23.73 -14.34
CA ARG A 605 -8.06 22.46 -14.22
C ARG A 605 -8.22 22.06 -12.75
N MET A 606 -9.37 21.49 -12.41
CA MET A 606 -9.59 20.85 -11.12
C MET A 606 -9.14 19.39 -11.22
N VAL A 607 -8.32 18.95 -10.28
CA VAL A 607 -7.85 17.57 -10.17
C VAL A 607 -8.35 17.01 -8.84
N TYR A 608 -8.99 15.84 -8.90
CA TYR A 608 -9.55 15.12 -7.76
C TYR A 608 -8.72 13.86 -7.53
N MET A 609 -8.10 13.75 -6.36
CA MET A 609 -7.20 12.65 -6.03
C MET A 609 -7.77 11.82 -4.88
N ASP A 610 -8.13 10.58 -5.16
CA ASP A 610 -8.57 9.62 -4.15
C ASP A 610 -7.37 9.08 -3.36
N VAL A 611 -7.31 9.42 -2.09
CA VAL A 611 -6.30 9.02 -1.11
C VAL A 611 -6.91 8.19 0.03
N SER A 612 -8.17 7.75 -0.10
CA SER A 612 -8.95 7.10 0.96
C SER A 612 -8.34 5.78 1.46
N ASP A 613 -7.59 5.10 0.60
CA ASP A 613 -6.85 3.88 0.90
C ASP A 613 -5.57 4.17 1.68
N PHE A 614 -5.12 5.43 1.71
CA PHE A 614 -3.74 5.71 2.08
C PHE A 614 -3.47 6.95 2.97
N ALA A 615 -4.14 8.08 2.83
CA ALA A 615 -3.89 9.27 3.67
C ALA A 615 -5.17 9.92 4.20
N ASP A 616 -5.07 10.58 5.36
CA ASP A 616 -6.07 11.50 5.92
C ASP A 616 -5.43 12.86 6.28
N GLY A 617 -6.16 13.73 6.97
CA GLY A 617 -5.63 15.00 7.46
C GLY A 617 -5.47 16.02 6.35
N CYS A 618 -4.24 16.50 6.09
CA CYS A 618 -3.98 17.48 5.04
C CYS A 618 -2.64 17.23 4.34
N PHE A 619 -2.56 17.75 3.12
CA PHE A 619 -1.33 17.84 2.36
C PHE A 619 -0.89 19.30 2.26
N VAL A 620 0.41 19.53 2.09
CA VAL A 620 0.99 20.88 1.96
C VAL A 620 1.85 20.96 0.71
N ASP A 621 1.78 22.09 0.02
CA ASP A 621 2.63 22.34 -1.15
C ASP A 621 4.13 22.40 -0.77
N ALA A 622 4.85 21.35 -1.17
CA ALA A 622 6.29 21.19 -0.95
C ALA A 622 7.13 22.09 -1.87
N LEU A 623 6.53 22.68 -2.91
CA LEU A 623 7.17 23.65 -3.79
C LEU A 623 7.10 25.09 -3.26
N GLY A 624 6.70 25.29 -2.00
CA GLY A 624 7.03 26.49 -1.24
C GLY A 624 5.93 27.54 -1.08
N SER A 625 4.71 27.33 -1.60
CA SER A 625 3.58 28.20 -1.22
C SER A 625 3.14 27.97 0.22
N GLY A 626 3.40 26.78 0.79
CA GLY A 626 2.94 26.37 2.12
C GLY A 626 1.43 26.22 2.23
N LYS A 627 0.70 26.29 1.10
CA LYS A 627 -0.75 26.14 1.07
C LYS A 627 -1.13 24.73 1.48
N GLU A 628 -2.12 24.63 2.38
CA GLU A 628 -2.67 23.35 2.83
C GLU A 628 -3.88 22.92 1.99
N TYR A 629 -4.02 21.62 1.81
CA TYR A 629 -5.05 20.93 1.07
C TYR A 629 -5.64 19.83 1.96
N PRO A 630 -6.82 20.04 2.57
CA PRO A 630 -7.42 19.05 3.45
C PRO A 630 -7.88 17.83 2.67
N VAL A 631 -7.77 16.66 3.29
CA VAL A 631 -8.40 15.42 2.82
C VAL A 631 -9.85 15.46 3.27
N VAL A 632 -10.78 15.50 2.33
CA VAL A 632 -12.23 15.50 2.58
C VAL A 632 -12.82 14.23 1.97
N ARG A 633 -13.43 13.38 2.80
CA ARG A 633 -13.97 12.06 2.38
C ARG A 633 -12.96 11.22 1.59
N GLY A 634 -11.70 11.24 2.03
CA GLY A 634 -10.62 10.51 1.38
C GLY A 634 -10.18 11.10 0.04
N GLN A 635 -10.57 12.33 -0.29
CA GLN A 635 -10.15 13.00 -1.52
C GLN A 635 -9.40 14.31 -1.24
N VAL A 636 -8.44 14.62 -2.11
CA VAL A 636 -7.75 15.90 -2.17
C VAL A 636 -8.11 16.60 -3.48
N GLU A 637 -8.60 17.84 -3.37
CA GLU A 637 -8.98 18.65 -4.52
C GLU A 637 -7.96 19.77 -4.77
N VAL A 638 -7.47 19.88 -6.00
CA VAL A 638 -6.46 20.89 -6.38
C VAL A 638 -6.89 21.60 -7.65
N LYS A 639 -6.94 22.94 -7.59
CA LYS A 639 -7.02 23.79 -8.77
C LYS A 639 -5.62 24.10 -9.30
N LEU A 640 -5.28 23.53 -10.44
CA LEU A 640 -3.99 23.75 -11.12
C LEU A 640 -4.09 24.87 -12.15
N ALA A 641 -3.15 25.80 -12.11
CA ALA A 641 -2.98 26.82 -13.15
C ALA A 641 -2.49 26.19 -14.48
N PRO A 642 -2.62 26.89 -15.62
CA PRO A 642 -2.06 26.45 -16.88
C PRO A 642 -0.55 26.16 -16.79
N LEU A 643 -0.07 25.17 -17.54
CA LEU A 643 1.35 24.78 -17.63
C LEU A 643 2.07 24.66 -16.28
N THR A 644 1.41 24.04 -15.30
CA THR A 644 1.90 23.94 -13.92
C THR A 644 1.88 22.50 -13.44
N GLY A 645 2.93 22.11 -12.71
CA GLY A 645 2.96 20.91 -11.86
C GLY A 645 2.96 21.30 -10.39
N ILE A 646 2.38 20.46 -9.53
CA ILE A 646 2.40 20.61 -8.07
C ILE A 646 2.95 19.35 -7.42
N LEU A 647 3.61 19.52 -6.27
CA LEU A 647 4.03 18.43 -5.39
C LEU A 647 3.51 18.73 -3.99
N LEU A 648 2.67 17.85 -3.48
CA LEU A 648 2.06 17.98 -2.16
C LEU A 648 2.62 16.92 -1.21
N GLU A 649 3.19 17.34 -0.10
CA GLU A 649 3.67 16.46 0.98
C GLU A 649 2.55 16.22 1.99
N HIS A 650 2.34 14.97 2.40
CA HIS A 650 1.41 14.63 3.46
C HIS A 650 1.90 15.21 4.79
N LYS A 651 1.12 16.09 5.40
CA LYS A 651 1.47 16.69 6.68
C LYS A 651 0.96 15.81 7.81
N ARG A 652 1.88 15.04 8.39
CA ARG A 652 1.63 14.34 9.66
C ARG A 652 1.41 15.37 10.76
N GLN A 653 0.20 15.36 11.33
CA GLN A 653 -0.13 16.23 12.46
C GLN A 653 0.60 15.73 13.71
N PRO A 654 1.07 16.64 14.58
CA PRO A 654 1.60 16.25 15.89
C PRO A 654 0.54 15.44 16.64
N ARG A 655 0.95 14.31 17.22
CA ARG A 655 0.03 13.46 17.99
C ARG A 655 -0.54 14.21 19.20
N LYS A 656 -1.85 14.13 19.36
CA LYS A 656 -2.64 14.64 20.47
C LYS A 656 -2.94 13.56 21.51
N TYR A 657 -2.95 12.29 21.11
CA TYR A 657 -3.32 11.17 21.97
C TYR A 657 -2.16 10.18 22.13
N PRO A 658 -1.98 9.58 23.33
CA PRO A 658 -1.05 8.48 23.50
C PRO A 658 -1.50 7.30 22.64
N ARG A 659 -0.54 6.56 22.10
CA ARG A 659 -0.81 5.29 21.44
C ARG A 659 -0.84 4.20 22.51
N GLN A 660 -1.79 3.29 22.37
CA GLN A 660 -1.97 2.13 23.24
C GLN A 660 -2.29 0.90 22.39
N ALA A 661 -2.13 -0.28 22.99
CA ALA A 661 -2.62 -1.55 22.48
C ALA A 661 -3.52 -2.25 23.51
N GLY A 662 -4.42 -3.11 23.04
CA GLY A 662 -5.31 -3.88 23.90
C GLY A 662 -5.80 -5.18 23.27
N ILE A 663 -6.43 -6.01 24.10
CA ILE A 663 -7.00 -7.29 23.69
C ILE A 663 -8.50 -7.33 23.99
N LEU A 664 -9.27 -7.78 23.00
CA LEU A 664 -10.69 -8.10 23.13
C LEU A 664 -10.84 -9.56 23.59
N LEU A 665 -11.34 -9.75 24.81
CA LEU A 665 -11.65 -11.06 25.38
C LEU A 665 -12.77 -10.93 26.42
N HIS A 666 -13.95 -11.46 26.17
CA HIS A 666 -15.01 -11.42 27.18
C HIS A 666 -14.69 -12.38 28.36
N PRO A 667 -15.02 -12.05 29.62
CA PRO A 667 -14.69 -12.90 30.76
C PRO A 667 -15.27 -14.31 30.69
N THR A 668 -16.39 -14.52 29.99
CA THR A 668 -16.95 -15.88 29.77
C THR A 668 -15.99 -16.80 29.02
N SER A 669 -15.11 -16.22 28.21
CA SER A 669 -14.12 -16.90 27.38
C SER A 669 -12.82 -17.22 28.14
N LEU A 670 -12.67 -16.81 29.40
CA LEU A 670 -11.55 -17.26 30.24
C LEU A 670 -11.69 -18.74 30.62
N PRO A 671 -10.58 -19.48 30.79
CA PRO A 671 -10.65 -20.87 31.21
C PRO A 671 -11.23 -20.95 32.63
N SER A 672 -12.06 -21.96 32.89
CA SER A 672 -12.57 -22.25 34.24
C SER A 672 -13.01 -23.70 34.31
N LYS A 673 -12.76 -24.34 35.46
CA LYS A 673 -13.22 -25.70 35.74
C LYS A 673 -14.74 -25.79 35.96
N TYR A 674 -15.42 -24.65 36.10
CA TYR A 674 -16.87 -24.55 36.30
C TYR A 674 -17.67 -24.32 35.01
N GLY A 675 -17.05 -24.55 33.84
CA GLY A 675 -17.76 -24.57 32.55
C GLY A 675 -17.96 -23.22 31.87
N ILE A 676 -17.73 -22.10 32.54
CA ILE A 676 -17.68 -20.74 31.98
C ILE A 676 -16.62 -19.92 32.72
N GLY A 677 -15.92 -19.03 32.01
CA GLY A 677 -15.00 -18.10 32.66
C GLY A 677 -15.70 -17.22 33.70
N ASP A 678 -14.97 -16.84 34.73
CA ASP A 678 -15.46 -16.13 35.90
C ASP A 678 -14.48 -15.03 36.35
N LEU A 679 -14.89 -14.24 37.34
CA LEU A 679 -14.13 -13.09 37.86
C LEU A 679 -13.00 -13.49 38.83
N GLY A 680 -12.61 -14.77 38.84
CA GLY A 680 -11.63 -15.33 39.75
C GLY A 680 -10.18 -15.21 39.29
N LYS A 681 -9.36 -16.18 39.71
CA LYS A 681 -7.90 -16.17 39.49
C LYS A 681 -7.48 -16.13 38.02
N GLU A 682 -8.24 -16.77 37.13
CA GLU A 682 -7.89 -16.79 35.70
C GLU A 682 -8.07 -15.41 35.04
N ALA A 683 -8.99 -14.58 35.52
CA ALA A 683 -9.09 -13.19 35.09
C ALA A 683 -7.88 -12.36 35.55
N GLN A 684 -7.39 -12.58 36.77
CA GLN A 684 -6.16 -11.95 37.27
C GLN A 684 -4.93 -12.39 36.45
N ARG A 685 -4.82 -13.68 36.15
CA ARG A 685 -3.73 -14.21 35.30
C ARG A 685 -3.76 -13.62 33.89
N PHE A 686 -4.96 -13.39 33.34
CA PHE A 686 -5.08 -12.72 32.05
C PHE A 686 -4.63 -11.25 32.11
N ILE A 687 -4.95 -10.53 33.19
CA ILE A 687 -4.43 -9.17 33.44
C ILE A 687 -2.89 -9.17 33.54
N ASP A 688 -2.30 -10.16 34.22
CA ASP A 688 -0.85 -10.30 34.29
C ASP A 688 -0.23 -10.54 32.90
N PHE A 689 -0.88 -11.36 32.07
CA PHE A 689 -0.49 -11.57 30.68
C PHE A 689 -0.57 -10.27 29.86
N LEU A 690 -1.64 -9.47 30.02
CA LEU A 690 -1.76 -8.17 29.35
C LEU A 690 -0.61 -7.23 29.71
N LYS A 691 -0.28 -7.15 31.01
CA LYS A 691 0.85 -6.35 31.49
C LYS A 691 2.18 -6.85 30.92
N GLN A 692 2.42 -8.16 30.93
CA GLN A 692 3.64 -8.75 30.38
C GLN A 692 3.78 -8.48 28.88
N SER A 693 2.68 -8.55 28.14
CA SER A 693 2.61 -8.32 26.68
C SER A 693 2.57 -6.85 26.28
N GLY A 694 2.76 -5.92 27.23
CA GLY A 694 2.79 -4.48 26.97
C GLY A 694 1.43 -3.90 26.55
N GLN A 695 0.33 -4.59 26.84
CA GLN A 695 -1.02 -4.12 26.55
C GLN A 695 -1.49 -3.19 27.67
N HIS A 696 -2.33 -2.22 27.32
CA HIS A 696 -2.86 -1.23 28.26
C HIS A 696 -4.38 -1.29 28.42
N VAL A 697 -5.09 -1.96 27.51
CA VAL A 697 -6.55 -2.02 27.51
C VAL A 697 -7.05 -3.46 27.40
N TRP A 698 -7.97 -3.85 28.28
CA TRP A 698 -8.76 -5.07 28.18
C TRP A 698 -10.18 -4.71 27.74
N GLN A 699 -10.57 -5.06 26.52
CA GLN A 699 -11.96 -4.88 26.09
C GLN A 699 -12.82 -6.10 26.39
N ILE A 700 -14.02 -5.83 26.88
CA ILE A 700 -15.06 -6.80 27.18
C ILE A 700 -16.37 -6.40 26.47
N LEU A 701 -17.22 -7.40 26.24
CA LEU A 701 -18.64 -7.21 25.85
C LEU A 701 -19.49 -6.82 27.09
N PRO A 702 -20.76 -6.43 26.91
CA PRO A 702 -21.63 -6.06 28.03
C PRO A 702 -21.68 -7.13 29.13
N LEU A 703 -21.66 -6.70 30.40
CA LEU A 703 -21.64 -7.60 31.57
C LEU A 703 -23.03 -7.96 32.11
N GLY A 704 -24.09 -7.58 31.39
CA GLY A 704 -25.47 -7.75 31.82
C GLY A 704 -25.92 -9.23 31.90
N PRO A 705 -26.93 -9.55 32.72
CA PRO A 705 -27.54 -10.87 32.75
C PRO A 705 -28.19 -11.22 31.40
N THR A 706 -27.83 -12.37 30.85
CA THR A 706 -28.34 -12.86 29.57
C THR A 706 -29.56 -13.75 29.74
N ASP A 707 -30.37 -13.87 28.69
CA ASP A 707 -31.52 -14.78 28.66
C ASP A 707 -31.10 -16.25 28.43
N ASN A 708 -32.04 -17.17 28.60
CA ASN A 708 -31.81 -18.61 28.45
C ASN A 708 -32.02 -19.13 27.01
N VAL A 709 -32.23 -18.24 26.03
CA VAL A 709 -32.58 -18.64 24.65
C VAL A 709 -31.46 -18.30 23.67
N GLY A 710 -30.82 -17.14 23.83
CA GLY A 710 -29.73 -16.69 22.96
C GLY A 710 -28.40 -16.44 23.68
N TYR A 711 -28.41 -16.28 25.02
CA TYR A 711 -27.23 -15.96 25.84
C TYR A 711 -26.47 -14.70 25.39
N SER A 712 -27.13 -13.80 24.66
CA SER A 712 -26.51 -12.61 24.07
C SER A 712 -26.24 -11.54 25.13
N PRO A 713 -24.99 -11.06 25.27
CA PRO A 713 -24.67 -9.90 26.12
C PRO A 713 -25.42 -8.62 25.73
N TYR A 714 -25.83 -8.51 24.46
CA TYR A 714 -26.53 -7.33 23.93
C TYR A 714 -28.04 -7.32 24.20
N GLN A 715 -28.59 -8.43 24.71
CA GLN A 715 -29.99 -8.58 25.07
C GLN A 715 -30.14 -8.82 26.58
N SER A 716 -29.71 -7.84 27.36
CA SER A 716 -29.74 -7.93 28.82
C SER A 716 -31.13 -7.62 29.39
N SER A 717 -31.48 -8.34 30.45
CA SER A 717 -32.68 -8.06 31.27
C SER A 717 -32.55 -6.82 32.16
N SER A 718 -31.35 -6.23 32.24
CA SER A 718 -31.12 -4.93 32.88
C SER A 718 -29.89 -4.20 32.32
N ALA A 719 -29.98 -2.86 32.27
CA ALA A 719 -28.87 -1.97 31.94
C ALA A 719 -27.87 -1.76 33.09
N PHE A 720 -28.20 -2.19 34.32
CA PHE A 720 -27.42 -1.92 35.54
C PHE A 720 -26.85 -3.18 36.20
N ALA A 721 -27.55 -4.31 36.08
CA ALA A 721 -27.17 -5.55 36.73
C ALA A 721 -25.94 -6.21 36.10
N GLY A 722 -25.22 -7.00 36.89
CA GLY A 722 -24.14 -7.88 36.44
C GLY A 722 -24.58 -9.33 36.27
N ASN A 723 -23.93 -10.06 35.37
CA ASN A 723 -24.26 -11.44 35.05
C ASN A 723 -23.85 -12.41 36.18
N PRO A 724 -24.80 -13.08 36.87
CA PRO A 724 -24.48 -14.02 37.94
C PRO A 724 -23.65 -15.23 37.47
N MET A 725 -23.64 -15.52 36.16
CA MET A 725 -22.83 -16.61 35.61
C MET A 725 -21.34 -16.31 35.62
N LEU A 726 -20.93 -15.06 35.83
CA LEU A 726 -19.52 -14.68 35.97
C LEU A 726 -18.99 -14.79 37.41
N ILE A 727 -19.86 -15.04 38.40
CA ILE A 727 -19.44 -15.19 39.80
C ILE A 727 -18.47 -16.37 39.96
N ASP A 728 -17.34 -16.13 40.61
CA ASP A 728 -16.36 -17.14 40.98
C ASP A 728 -16.88 -17.99 42.15
N ILE A 729 -16.92 -19.30 41.92
CA ILE A 729 -17.38 -20.30 42.89
C ILE A 729 -16.32 -20.57 43.95
N GLU A 730 -15.03 -20.43 43.65
CA GLU A 730 -13.95 -20.63 44.63
C GLU A 730 -14.03 -19.61 45.76
N GLU A 731 -14.41 -18.38 45.45
CA GLU A 731 -14.58 -17.36 46.47
C GLU A 731 -15.77 -17.66 47.40
N LEU A 732 -16.87 -18.20 46.87
CA LEU A 732 -18.01 -18.67 47.69
C LEU A 732 -17.60 -19.81 48.64
N LEU A 733 -16.65 -20.65 48.22
CA LEU A 733 -16.04 -21.67 49.08
C LEU A 733 -15.16 -21.04 50.16
N ALA A 734 -14.37 -20.01 49.81
CA ALA A 734 -13.51 -19.30 50.74
C ALA A 734 -14.32 -18.58 51.84
N HIS A 735 -15.47 -18.00 51.50
CA HIS A 735 -16.42 -17.41 52.45
C HIS A 735 -17.22 -18.44 53.27
N LYS A 736 -17.08 -19.75 52.97
CA LYS A 736 -17.83 -20.86 53.59
C LYS A 736 -19.34 -20.83 53.34
N TRP A 737 -19.82 -19.97 52.43
CA TRP A 737 -21.22 -19.97 51.97
C TRP A 737 -21.53 -21.20 51.11
N LEU A 738 -20.52 -21.80 50.48
CA LEU A 738 -20.62 -23.07 49.78
C LEU A 738 -19.61 -24.07 50.37
N THR A 739 -19.89 -25.38 50.31
CA THR A 739 -18.89 -26.41 50.66
C THR A 739 -18.32 -27.10 49.41
N ALA A 740 -17.13 -27.69 49.52
CA ALA A 740 -16.48 -28.38 48.39
C ALA A 740 -17.34 -29.52 47.80
N ALA A 741 -18.11 -30.22 48.63
CA ALA A 741 -19.05 -31.24 48.17
C ALA A 741 -20.20 -30.67 47.33
N GLU A 742 -20.61 -29.43 47.62
CA GLU A 742 -21.71 -28.74 46.93
C GLU A 742 -21.26 -28.08 45.62
N ALA A 743 -19.99 -27.66 45.55
CA ALA A 743 -19.35 -27.13 44.35
C ALA A 743 -18.68 -28.22 43.49
N ARG A 744 -18.90 -29.51 43.80
CA ARG A 744 -18.26 -30.61 43.09
C ARG A 744 -18.71 -30.67 41.64
N VAL A 745 -17.77 -30.52 40.73
CA VAL A 745 -17.96 -30.79 39.30
C VAL A 745 -17.60 -32.26 39.00
N PRO A 746 -18.45 -33.02 38.29
CA PRO A 746 -18.22 -34.44 38.04
C PRO A 746 -17.05 -34.69 37.07
N TYR A 747 -16.79 -33.75 36.15
CA TYR A 747 -15.68 -33.78 35.21
C TYR A 747 -15.26 -32.34 34.90
N VAL A 748 -13.95 -32.11 34.74
CA VAL A 748 -13.41 -30.81 34.31
C VAL A 748 -13.25 -30.85 32.80
N SER A 749 -14.13 -30.15 32.09
CA SER A 749 -14.09 -30.09 30.63
C SER A 749 -12.96 -29.18 30.14
N ASN A 750 -12.05 -29.72 29.33
CA ASN A 750 -11.06 -28.94 28.56
C ASN A 750 -11.61 -28.49 27.19
N SER A 751 -12.94 -28.37 27.07
CA SER A 751 -13.60 -27.88 25.86
C SER A 751 -13.35 -26.38 25.65
N SER A 752 -13.20 -25.99 24.39
CA SER A 752 -13.20 -24.59 23.94
C SER A 752 -14.60 -23.99 23.80
N PHE A 753 -15.64 -24.72 24.20
CA PHE A 753 -17.03 -24.30 24.11
C PHE A 753 -17.75 -24.40 25.46
N ILE A 754 -18.54 -23.37 25.77
CA ILE A 754 -19.41 -23.29 26.94
C ILE A 754 -20.67 -24.14 26.70
N ASP A 755 -20.96 -25.02 27.65
CA ASP A 755 -22.26 -25.68 27.80
C ASP A 755 -23.14 -24.81 28.71
N PHE A 756 -23.86 -23.86 28.11
CA PHE A 756 -24.64 -22.89 28.86
C PHE A 756 -25.75 -23.53 29.70
N GLU A 757 -26.39 -24.60 29.22
CA GLU A 757 -27.46 -25.27 29.96
C GLU A 757 -26.90 -25.90 31.25
N TRP A 758 -25.78 -26.63 31.13
CA TRP A 758 -25.12 -27.22 32.28
C TRP A 758 -24.59 -26.15 33.25
N VAL A 759 -23.93 -25.12 32.72
CA VAL A 759 -23.39 -24.01 33.52
C VAL A 759 -24.49 -23.30 34.29
N TYR A 760 -25.59 -22.95 33.62
CA TYR A 760 -26.71 -22.25 34.25
C TYR A 760 -27.32 -23.08 35.38
N ASN A 761 -27.54 -24.37 35.14
CA ASN A 761 -28.06 -25.28 36.17
C ASN A 761 -27.10 -25.44 37.35
N PHE A 762 -25.80 -25.61 37.08
CA PHE A 762 -24.77 -25.77 38.10
C PHE A 762 -24.56 -24.51 38.94
N LYS A 763 -24.31 -23.36 38.31
CA LYS A 763 -24.05 -22.10 39.02
C LYS A 763 -25.28 -21.63 39.79
N ASN A 764 -26.48 -21.70 39.24
CA ASN A 764 -27.70 -21.34 39.99
C ASN A 764 -27.93 -22.25 41.21
N LYS A 765 -27.59 -23.55 41.12
CA LYS A 765 -27.65 -24.45 42.28
C LYS A 765 -26.66 -24.03 43.36
N CYS A 766 -25.45 -23.64 42.97
CA CYS A 766 -24.42 -23.14 43.89
C CYS A 766 -24.84 -21.82 44.54
N LEU A 767 -25.31 -20.84 43.76
CA LEU A 767 -25.75 -19.54 44.24
C LEU A 767 -26.94 -19.64 45.20
N LYS A 768 -27.93 -20.49 44.92
CA LYS A 768 -29.04 -20.76 45.85
C LYS A 768 -28.57 -21.32 47.19
N LYS A 769 -27.59 -22.21 47.17
CA LYS A 769 -27.01 -22.79 48.39
C LYS A 769 -26.20 -21.75 49.17
N ALA A 770 -25.41 -20.95 48.47
CA ALA A 770 -24.68 -19.84 49.06
C ALA A 770 -25.63 -18.85 49.73
N TRP A 771 -26.70 -18.45 49.05
CA TRP A 771 -27.76 -17.61 49.63
C TRP A 771 -28.39 -18.24 50.87
N THR A 772 -28.72 -19.53 50.83
CA THR A 772 -29.34 -20.23 51.98
C THR A 772 -28.47 -20.11 53.23
N LYS A 773 -27.14 -20.15 53.10
CA LYS A 773 -26.22 -19.93 54.22
C LYS A 773 -26.06 -18.46 54.58
N PHE A 774 -25.87 -17.60 53.59
CA PHE A 774 -25.69 -16.16 53.79
C PHE A 774 -26.93 -15.47 54.38
N LYS A 775 -28.13 -15.99 54.12
CA LYS A 775 -29.40 -15.42 54.60
C LYS A 775 -29.45 -15.22 56.11
N ALA A 776 -28.79 -16.09 56.89
CA ALA A 776 -28.72 -15.96 58.34
C ALA A 776 -27.89 -14.74 58.79
N GLU A 777 -26.97 -14.27 57.94
CA GLU A 777 -26.06 -13.16 58.21
C GLU A 777 -26.50 -11.86 57.51
N ALA A 778 -27.36 -11.96 56.49
CA ALA A 778 -27.75 -10.86 55.60
C ALA A 778 -28.28 -9.61 56.33
N GLU A 779 -29.09 -9.77 57.38
CA GLU A 779 -29.63 -8.65 58.17
C GLU A 779 -28.58 -7.98 59.08
N SER A 780 -27.43 -8.63 59.29
CA SER A 780 -26.33 -8.14 60.12
C SER A 780 -25.06 -7.79 59.32
N ASN A 781 -25.02 -8.09 58.02
CA ASN A 781 -23.89 -7.84 57.15
C ASN A 781 -23.92 -6.39 56.63
N GLY A 782 -23.07 -5.53 57.20
CA GLY A 782 -23.05 -4.10 56.88
C GLY A 782 -22.72 -3.78 55.42
N GLU A 783 -21.84 -4.56 54.77
CA GLU A 783 -21.48 -4.34 53.36
C GLU A 783 -22.64 -4.65 52.42
N TYR A 784 -23.36 -5.75 52.69
CA TYR A 784 -24.55 -6.14 51.92
C TYR A 784 -25.69 -5.12 52.08
N LEU A 785 -25.96 -4.67 53.31
CA LEU A 785 -26.98 -3.65 53.56
C LEU A 785 -26.63 -2.32 52.87
N ALA A 786 -25.37 -1.88 52.97
CA ALA A 786 -24.89 -0.67 52.31
C ALA A 786 -24.96 -0.78 50.77
N PHE A 787 -24.66 -1.95 50.20
CA PHE A 787 -24.86 -2.22 48.78
C PHE A 787 -26.33 -2.11 48.40
N CYS A 788 -27.23 -2.78 49.13
CA CYS A 788 -28.65 -2.74 48.84
C CYS A 788 -29.23 -1.32 48.94
N GLU A 789 -28.80 -0.52 49.91
CA GLU A 789 -29.23 0.88 50.07
C GLU A 789 -28.71 1.75 48.92
N ARG A 790 -27.41 1.66 48.60
CA ARG A 790 -26.78 2.46 47.53
C ARG A 790 -27.38 2.16 46.15
N GLU A 791 -27.62 0.89 45.86
CA GLU A 791 -28.08 0.42 44.55
C GLU A 791 -29.61 0.35 44.44
N ALA A 792 -30.36 0.72 45.49
CA ALA A 792 -31.81 0.55 45.57
C ALA A 792 -32.59 1.12 44.38
N TYR A 793 -32.08 2.19 43.76
CA TYR A 793 -32.72 2.88 42.63
C TYR A 793 -32.91 2.02 41.37
N TRP A 794 -32.16 0.92 41.23
CA TRP A 794 -32.31 -0.05 40.14
C TRP A 794 -32.45 -1.49 40.66
N LEU A 795 -31.81 -1.80 41.79
CA LEU A 795 -31.73 -3.15 42.34
C LEU A 795 -33.10 -3.66 42.82
N GLU A 796 -33.94 -2.80 43.39
CA GLU A 796 -35.28 -3.19 43.87
C GLU A 796 -36.17 -3.66 42.71
N ASP A 797 -36.26 -2.85 41.65
CA ASP A 797 -37.05 -3.18 40.46
C ASP A 797 -36.45 -4.39 39.73
N PHE A 798 -35.14 -4.47 39.57
CA PHE A 798 -34.49 -5.63 38.93
C PHE A 798 -34.72 -6.93 39.71
N ALA A 799 -34.54 -6.93 41.03
CA ALA A 799 -34.71 -8.12 41.84
C ALA A 799 -36.18 -8.58 41.86
N LEU A 800 -37.13 -7.63 41.92
CA LEU A 800 -38.55 -7.94 41.81
C LEU A 800 -38.89 -8.46 40.41
N PHE A 801 -38.36 -7.85 39.34
CA PHE A 801 -38.56 -8.27 37.96
C PHE A 801 -38.10 -9.72 37.75
N GLN A 802 -36.88 -10.07 38.18
CA GLN A 802 -36.36 -11.43 38.03
C GLN A 802 -37.15 -12.45 38.85
N ALA A 803 -37.55 -12.10 40.08
CA ALA A 803 -38.38 -12.96 40.91
C ALA A 803 -39.78 -13.16 40.30
N ALA A 804 -40.40 -12.09 39.79
CA ALA A 804 -41.70 -12.10 39.14
C ALA A 804 -41.66 -12.89 37.82
N LYS A 805 -40.63 -12.71 37.01
CA LYS A 805 -40.42 -13.46 35.77
C LYS A 805 -40.41 -14.96 36.03
N LYS A 806 -39.74 -15.40 37.10
CA LYS A 806 -39.74 -16.81 37.51
C LYS A 806 -41.11 -17.28 38.02
N GLU A 807 -41.79 -16.48 38.83
CA GLU A 807 -43.16 -16.75 39.31
C GLU A 807 -44.15 -16.94 38.15
N PHE A 808 -44.03 -16.10 37.12
CA PHE A 808 -44.86 -16.14 35.92
C PHE A 808 -44.30 -17.04 34.81
N LYS A 809 -43.49 -18.05 35.16
CA LYS A 809 -42.99 -19.09 34.24
C LYS A 809 -42.17 -18.59 33.05
N GLY A 810 -41.47 -17.47 33.22
CA GLY A 810 -40.55 -16.91 32.24
C GLY A 810 -41.19 -16.10 31.11
N VAL A 811 -42.50 -15.84 31.17
CA VAL A 811 -43.16 -14.98 30.17
C VAL A 811 -42.74 -13.52 30.33
N GLU A 812 -42.73 -12.79 29.21
CA GLU A 812 -42.46 -11.35 29.15
C GLU A 812 -43.40 -10.53 30.04
N TRP A 813 -42.90 -9.39 30.55
CA TRP A 813 -43.65 -8.57 31.51
C TRP A 813 -44.96 -7.99 30.94
N THR A 814 -45.05 -7.83 29.63
CA THR A 814 -46.26 -7.36 28.93
C THR A 814 -47.45 -8.32 29.08
N LYS A 815 -47.17 -9.59 29.44
CA LYS A 815 -48.14 -10.67 29.69
C LYS A 815 -48.41 -10.93 31.18
N TRP A 816 -47.81 -10.15 32.09
CA TRP A 816 -48.04 -10.29 33.53
C TRP A 816 -49.43 -9.77 33.94
N PRO A 817 -49.91 -10.11 35.16
CA PRO A 817 -51.16 -9.55 35.68
C PRO A 817 -51.17 -8.02 35.60
N GLU A 818 -52.29 -7.46 35.17
CA GLU A 818 -52.42 -6.03 34.79
C GLU A 818 -51.86 -5.05 35.84
N ALA A 819 -52.14 -5.27 37.13
CA ALA A 819 -51.65 -4.41 38.20
C ALA A 819 -50.12 -4.47 38.39
N VAL A 820 -49.48 -5.60 38.09
CA VAL A 820 -48.01 -5.75 38.12
C VAL A 820 -47.40 -5.15 36.86
N LYS A 821 -48.02 -5.40 35.70
CA LYS A 821 -47.65 -4.84 34.40
C LYS A 821 -47.65 -3.31 34.42
N LYS A 822 -48.68 -2.69 34.99
CA LYS A 822 -48.81 -1.22 35.16
C LYS A 822 -47.98 -0.64 36.30
N HIS A 823 -47.11 -1.44 36.93
CA HIS A 823 -46.24 -1.01 38.02
C HIS A 823 -47.01 -0.38 39.20
N GLU A 824 -48.19 -0.93 39.56
CA GLU A 824 -49.01 -0.38 40.63
C GLU A 824 -48.37 -0.62 42.01
N LYS A 825 -48.05 0.46 42.74
CA LYS A 825 -47.35 0.42 44.04
C LYS A 825 -47.90 -0.60 45.04
N LYS A 826 -49.23 -0.76 45.13
CA LYS A 826 -49.85 -1.71 46.06
C LYS A 826 -49.60 -3.16 45.63
N ALA A 827 -49.82 -3.48 44.37
CA ALA A 827 -49.59 -4.81 43.81
C ALA A 827 -48.12 -5.21 43.92
N LEU A 828 -47.19 -4.29 43.63
CA LEU A 828 -45.75 -4.55 43.77
C LEU A 828 -45.32 -4.77 45.21
N LYS A 829 -45.91 -4.05 46.18
CA LYS A 829 -45.62 -4.25 47.61
C LYS A 829 -46.09 -5.62 48.11
N GLU A 830 -47.27 -6.06 47.68
CA GLU A 830 -47.81 -7.39 48.00
C GLU A 830 -46.98 -8.50 47.33
N LEU A 831 -46.61 -8.31 46.06
CA LEU A 831 -45.75 -9.22 45.32
C LEU A 831 -44.35 -9.32 45.94
N SER A 832 -43.75 -8.20 46.33
CA SER A 832 -42.44 -8.15 46.97
C SER A 832 -42.41 -8.89 48.31
N LYS A 833 -43.46 -8.76 49.12
CA LYS A 833 -43.59 -9.54 50.37
C LYS A 833 -43.67 -11.04 50.09
N ARG A 834 -44.44 -11.42 49.07
CA ARG A 834 -44.63 -12.83 48.68
C ARG A 834 -43.36 -13.45 48.11
N LEU A 835 -42.55 -12.66 47.40
CA LEU A 835 -41.33 -13.08 46.73
C LEU A 835 -40.04 -12.68 47.49
N ALA A 836 -40.14 -12.31 48.77
CA ALA A 836 -39.03 -11.73 49.53
C ALA A 836 -37.75 -12.59 49.53
N ASP A 837 -37.88 -13.91 49.61
CA ASP A 837 -36.72 -14.82 49.56
C ASP A 837 -36.06 -14.87 48.18
N ALA A 838 -36.87 -14.90 47.11
CA ALA A 838 -36.37 -14.88 45.74
C ALA A 838 -35.71 -13.54 45.40
N ILE A 839 -36.28 -12.43 45.87
CA ILE A 839 -35.70 -11.09 45.77
C ILE A 839 -34.37 -11.03 46.52
N GLY A 840 -34.31 -11.59 47.74
CA GLY A 840 -33.09 -11.66 48.53
C GLY A 840 -31.96 -12.43 47.82
N LEU A 841 -32.28 -13.55 47.16
CA LEU A 841 -31.31 -14.29 46.34
C LEU A 841 -30.75 -13.40 45.21
N VAL A 842 -31.59 -12.70 44.46
CA VAL A 842 -31.14 -11.84 43.35
C VAL A 842 -30.27 -10.69 43.87
N LYS A 843 -30.66 -10.07 44.99
CA LYS A 843 -29.84 -9.02 45.63
C LYS A 843 -28.47 -9.55 46.07
N PHE A 844 -28.43 -10.76 46.62
CA PHE A 844 -27.18 -11.42 46.99
C PHE A 844 -26.31 -11.72 45.77
N GLU A 845 -26.87 -12.23 44.68
CA GLU A 845 -26.13 -12.48 43.44
C GLU A 845 -25.48 -11.18 42.91
N GLN A 846 -26.23 -10.07 42.89
CA GLN A 846 -25.70 -8.77 42.48
C GLN A 846 -24.64 -8.21 43.44
N PHE A 847 -24.82 -8.41 44.75
CA PHE A 847 -23.83 -8.03 45.76
C PHE A 847 -22.49 -8.77 45.55
N VAL A 848 -22.54 -10.09 45.39
CA VAL A 848 -21.34 -10.91 45.17
C VAL A 848 -20.67 -10.52 43.85
N PHE A 849 -21.44 -10.37 42.77
CA PHE A 849 -20.92 -9.91 41.49
C PHE A 849 -20.20 -8.56 41.64
N ALA A 850 -20.83 -7.58 42.28
CA ALA A 850 -20.26 -6.25 42.45
C ALA A 850 -18.95 -6.27 43.23
N GLN A 851 -18.86 -7.05 44.31
CA GLN A 851 -17.62 -7.20 45.07
C GLN A 851 -16.50 -7.84 44.26
N GLN A 852 -16.79 -8.93 43.55
CA GLN A 852 -15.80 -9.63 42.73
C GLN A 852 -15.31 -8.77 41.58
N TRP A 853 -16.24 -8.11 40.89
CA TRP A 853 -15.90 -7.20 39.80
C TRP A 853 -15.06 -6.02 40.27
N GLN A 854 -15.45 -5.38 41.38
CA GLN A 854 -14.69 -4.26 41.93
C GLN A 854 -13.25 -4.66 42.28
N ARG A 855 -13.04 -5.82 42.92
CA ARG A 855 -11.68 -6.32 43.21
C ARG A 855 -10.87 -6.59 41.95
N LEU A 856 -11.49 -7.16 40.91
CA LEU A 856 -10.82 -7.42 39.64
C LEU A 856 -10.47 -6.11 38.91
N HIS A 857 -11.38 -5.14 38.90
CA HIS A 857 -11.16 -3.82 38.31
C HIS A 857 -10.06 -3.06 39.04
N GLU A 858 -10.05 -3.08 40.37
CA GLU A 858 -8.96 -2.53 41.18
C GLU A 858 -7.61 -3.20 40.89
N TYR A 859 -7.60 -4.53 40.70
CA TYR A 859 -6.40 -5.27 40.30
C TYR A 859 -5.89 -4.85 38.92
N ALA A 860 -6.78 -4.75 37.92
CA ALA A 860 -6.44 -4.26 36.58
C ALA A 860 -5.77 -2.88 36.65
N LYS A 861 -6.36 -1.96 37.43
CA LYS A 861 -5.84 -0.61 37.65
C LYS A 861 -4.45 -0.62 38.32
N GLN A 862 -4.22 -1.48 39.30
CA GLN A 862 -2.90 -1.65 39.95
C GLN A 862 -1.84 -2.17 38.97
N GLN A 863 -2.24 -2.98 37.98
CA GLN A 863 -1.36 -3.47 36.93
C GLN A 863 -1.20 -2.48 35.76
N GLY A 864 -1.89 -1.33 35.79
CA GLY A 864 -1.85 -0.34 34.71
C GLY A 864 -2.69 -0.71 33.48
N ILE A 865 -3.68 -1.59 33.66
CA ILE A 865 -4.62 -2.03 32.62
C ILE A 865 -5.97 -1.34 32.82
N GLN A 866 -6.45 -0.69 31.77
CA GLN A 866 -7.79 -0.10 31.71
C GLN A 866 -8.78 -1.13 31.17
N ILE A 867 -9.98 -1.19 31.72
CA ILE A 867 -11.06 -2.02 31.20
C ILE A 867 -11.96 -1.19 30.30
N MET A 868 -12.12 -1.61 29.06
CA MET A 868 -13.05 -1.03 28.09
C MET A 868 -14.32 -1.89 28.03
N GLY A 869 -15.41 -1.36 28.57
CA GLY A 869 -16.73 -1.95 28.46
C GLY A 869 -17.42 -1.63 27.16
N ASP A 870 -18.64 -2.15 27.04
CA ASP A 870 -19.49 -1.97 25.89
C ASP A 870 -20.94 -1.79 26.32
N MET A 871 -21.66 -0.91 25.63
CA MET A 871 -23.02 -0.50 25.95
C MET A 871 -23.87 -0.49 24.67
N PRO A 872 -24.84 -1.42 24.51
CA PRO A 872 -25.87 -1.29 23.49
C PRO A 872 -26.66 0.00 23.70
N ILE A 873 -26.90 0.77 22.64
CA ILE A 873 -27.74 1.97 22.74
C ILE A 873 -29.13 1.59 23.25
N PHE A 874 -29.81 0.65 22.59
CA PHE A 874 -31.17 0.22 22.91
C PHE A 874 -31.19 -0.91 23.96
N LEU A 875 -32.31 -1.03 24.67
CA LEU A 875 -32.52 -2.06 25.69
C LEU A 875 -33.39 -3.20 25.16
N ALA A 876 -33.31 -4.37 25.78
CA ALA A 876 -34.30 -5.42 25.52
C ALA A 876 -35.69 -4.96 25.99
N GLY A 877 -36.73 -5.21 25.19
CA GLY A 877 -38.11 -4.88 25.57
C GLY A 877 -38.56 -5.60 26.84
N ASP A 878 -38.15 -6.85 27.01
CA ASP A 878 -38.41 -7.63 28.22
C ASP A 878 -37.31 -7.46 29.29
N SER A 879 -37.21 -6.24 29.83
CA SER A 879 -36.22 -5.85 30.84
C SER A 879 -36.86 -5.11 32.02
N ALA A 880 -36.17 -5.12 33.16
CA ALA A 880 -36.59 -4.40 34.35
C ALA A 880 -36.63 -2.87 34.09
N ASP A 881 -35.72 -2.37 33.25
CA ASP A 881 -35.62 -0.96 32.91
C ASP A 881 -36.85 -0.46 32.15
N VAL A 882 -37.28 -1.20 31.12
CA VAL A 882 -38.48 -0.86 30.34
C VAL A 882 -39.73 -1.01 31.19
N TRP A 883 -39.84 -2.09 31.98
CA TRP A 883 -40.99 -2.33 32.85
C TRP A 883 -41.18 -1.25 33.93
N ALA A 884 -40.10 -0.80 34.57
CA ALA A 884 -40.16 0.20 35.64
C ALA A 884 -40.22 1.65 35.15
N ASN A 885 -39.81 1.92 33.90
CA ASN A 885 -39.72 3.28 33.35
C ASN A 885 -40.47 3.40 32.01
N GLN A 886 -41.66 2.80 31.92
CA GLN A 886 -42.44 2.68 30.67
C GLN A 886 -42.63 4.01 29.93
N HIS A 887 -42.77 5.13 30.66
CA HIS A 887 -42.98 6.46 30.10
C HIS A 887 -41.76 7.05 29.37
N LEU A 888 -40.59 6.40 29.46
CA LEU A 888 -39.37 6.81 28.74
C LEU A 888 -39.19 6.08 27.40
N PHE A 889 -40.13 5.20 27.03
CA PHE A 889 -40.08 4.38 25.81
C PHE A 889 -41.35 4.56 24.98
N ASP A 890 -41.22 4.39 23.67
CA ASP A 890 -42.37 4.44 22.75
C ASP A 890 -43.16 3.12 22.78
N LEU A 891 -44.09 3.03 23.72
CA LEU A 891 -44.89 1.83 23.98
C LEU A 891 -46.39 2.08 23.72
N ASN A 892 -47.06 1.05 23.22
CA ASN A 892 -48.52 0.98 23.20
C ASN A 892 -49.07 0.91 24.64
N PRO A 893 -50.37 1.23 24.87
CA PRO A 893 -51.01 1.11 26.18
C PRO A 893 -50.95 -0.30 26.82
N ASP A 894 -50.73 -1.33 26.00
CA ASP A 894 -50.52 -2.71 26.44
C ASP A 894 -49.05 -3.06 26.71
N GLY A 895 -48.14 -2.08 26.73
CA GLY A 895 -46.72 -2.25 27.01
C GLY A 895 -45.90 -2.87 25.88
N THR A 896 -46.52 -3.26 24.76
CA THR A 896 -45.78 -3.67 23.56
C THR A 896 -45.14 -2.45 22.89
N ALA A 897 -44.02 -2.64 22.20
CA ALA A 897 -43.35 -1.55 21.49
C ALA A 897 -44.28 -0.98 20.38
N HIS A 898 -44.51 0.33 20.39
CA HIS A 898 -45.22 1.00 19.30
C HIS A 898 -44.29 1.10 18.08
N THR A 899 -43.04 1.50 18.32
CA THR A 899 -41.95 1.43 17.36
C THR A 899 -40.74 0.68 17.92
N VAL A 900 -39.98 0.06 17.03
CA VAL A 900 -38.79 -0.73 17.36
C VAL A 900 -37.57 -0.25 16.60
N ALA A 901 -36.40 -0.59 17.15
CA ALA A 901 -35.12 -0.32 16.54
C ALA A 901 -34.77 -1.31 15.43
N GLY A 902 -34.05 -0.80 14.45
CA GLY A 902 -33.44 -1.57 13.38
C GLY A 902 -32.48 -0.74 12.57
N VAL A 903 -32.11 -1.26 11.41
CA VAL A 903 -31.37 -0.54 10.36
C VAL A 903 -32.04 -0.78 9.00
N PRO A 904 -32.01 0.21 8.10
CA PRO A 904 -32.58 0.07 6.77
C PRO A 904 -31.86 -1.01 5.96
N PRO A 905 -32.44 -1.44 4.82
CA PRO A 905 -31.71 -2.22 3.84
C PRO A 905 -30.39 -1.57 3.45
N ASP A 906 -29.32 -2.36 3.47
CA ASP A 906 -27.97 -1.96 3.10
C ASP A 906 -27.26 -3.11 2.37
N TYR A 907 -25.97 -2.94 2.10
CA TYR A 907 -25.17 -3.97 1.42
C TYR A 907 -24.96 -5.25 2.27
N PHE A 908 -25.25 -5.22 3.57
CA PHE A 908 -25.22 -6.39 4.45
C PHE A 908 -26.55 -7.14 4.46
N SER A 909 -27.68 -6.44 4.33
CA SER A 909 -29.01 -7.04 4.37
C SER A 909 -29.99 -6.35 3.42
N ALA A 910 -30.47 -7.09 2.42
CA ALA A 910 -31.48 -6.63 1.48
C ALA A 910 -32.83 -6.25 2.15
N THR A 911 -33.08 -6.72 3.38
CA THR A 911 -34.30 -6.42 4.15
C THR A 911 -34.04 -5.48 5.34
N GLY A 912 -32.81 -5.01 5.50
CA GLY A 912 -32.34 -4.37 6.74
C GLY A 912 -32.31 -5.37 7.90
N GLN A 913 -32.16 -4.86 9.12
CA GLN A 913 -32.21 -5.70 10.32
C GLN A 913 -33.25 -5.13 11.29
N LEU A 914 -34.20 -5.96 11.70
CA LEU A 914 -35.18 -5.62 12.71
C LEU A 914 -34.72 -6.20 14.05
N TRP A 915 -34.36 -5.35 15.00
CA TRP A 915 -33.80 -5.80 16.28
C TRP A 915 -34.89 -6.00 17.34
N GLY A 916 -36.03 -5.34 17.19
CA GLY A 916 -37.18 -5.50 18.08
C GLY A 916 -37.05 -4.80 19.44
N ASN A 917 -35.95 -4.08 19.68
CA ASN A 917 -35.79 -3.24 20.87
C ASN A 917 -36.77 -2.05 20.83
N PRO A 918 -37.47 -1.70 21.93
CA PRO A 918 -38.30 -0.51 21.97
C PRO A 918 -37.47 0.76 21.77
N GLN A 919 -38.02 1.73 21.04
CA GLN A 919 -37.40 3.05 20.88
C GLN A 919 -37.56 3.90 22.15
N TYR A 920 -36.66 4.86 22.32
CA TYR A 920 -36.73 5.84 23.41
C TYR A 920 -37.65 6.99 23.07
N ASP A 921 -38.44 7.45 24.05
CA ASP A 921 -39.06 8.77 23.98
C ASP A 921 -38.02 9.83 24.40
N TRP A 922 -37.24 10.28 23.42
CA TRP A 922 -36.22 11.31 23.63
C TRP A 922 -36.79 12.64 24.13
N THR A 923 -38.09 12.91 23.90
CA THR A 923 -38.77 14.11 24.40
C THR A 923 -39.00 13.99 25.89
N ALA A 924 -39.63 12.90 26.34
CA ALA A 924 -39.83 12.61 27.77
C ALA A 924 -38.50 12.55 28.52
N MET A 925 -37.49 11.88 27.95
CA MET A 925 -36.16 11.82 28.56
C MET A 925 -35.52 13.21 28.69
N LYS A 926 -35.71 14.10 27.71
CA LYS A 926 -35.17 15.47 27.76
C LYS A 926 -35.86 16.31 28.83
N GLU A 927 -37.17 16.16 29.01
CA GLU A 927 -37.93 16.82 30.09
C GLU A 927 -37.40 16.42 31.48
N GLU A 928 -37.03 15.15 31.65
CA GLU A 928 -36.36 14.64 32.86
C GLU A 928 -34.84 14.89 32.90
N LYS A 929 -34.31 15.75 32.01
CA LYS A 929 -32.87 16.07 31.88
C LYS A 929 -31.99 14.83 31.79
N TYR A 930 -32.47 13.83 31.05
CA TYR A 930 -31.81 12.55 30.78
C TYR A 930 -31.44 11.78 32.07
N GLY A 931 -32.27 11.88 33.12
CA GLY A 931 -31.99 11.31 34.44
C GLY A 931 -31.67 9.82 34.44
N TRP A 932 -32.40 9.00 33.66
CA TRP A 932 -32.11 7.57 33.52
C TRP A 932 -30.75 7.31 32.86
N TRP A 933 -30.45 8.00 31.76
CA TRP A 933 -29.15 7.89 31.06
C TRP A 933 -27.97 8.33 31.93
N LYS A 934 -28.12 9.40 32.73
CA LYS A 934 -27.10 9.82 33.69
C LYS A 934 -26.78 8.71 34.69
N ARG A 935 -27.80 8.04 35.24
CA ARG A 935 -27.61 6.90 36.13
C ARG A 935 -26.91 5.74 35.40
N ARG A 936 -27.30 5.44 34.16
CA ARG A 936 -26.68 4.38 33.34
C ARG A 936 -25.19 4.64 33.14
N PHE A 937 -24.81 5.85 32.73
CA PHE A 937 -23.40 6.22 32.55
C PHE A 937 -22.61 6.19 33.86
N ARG A 938 -23.16 6.69 34.97
CA ARG A 938 -22.51 6.57 36.29
C ARG A 938 -22.23 5.12 36.63
N LYS A 939 -23.23 4.24 36.46
CA LYS A 939 -23.06 2.82 36.75
C LYS A 939 -22.01 2.17 35.87
N LEU A 940 -21.98 2.52 34.58
CA LEU A 940 -20.97 2.00 33.66
C LEU A 940 -19.56 2.46 34.05
N PHE A 941 -19.36 3.73 34.41
CA PHE A 941 -18.05 4.21 34.85
C PHE A 941 -17.63 3.74 36.25
N GLU A 942 -18.55 3.17 37.04
CA GLU A 942 -18.19 2.37 38.22
C GLU A 942 -17.63 0.98 37.83
N LEU A 943 -18.06 0.43 36.69
CA LEU A 943 -17.67 -0.90 36.24
C LEU A 943 -16.44 -0.88 35.32
N VAL A 944 -16.25 0.15 34.51
CA VAL A 944 -15.22 0.20 33.47
C VAL A 944 -14.59 1.58 33.35
N ASP A 945 -13.37 1.63 32.80
CA ASP A 945 -12.62 2.88 32.60
C ASP A 945 -12.96 3.57 31.29
N ILE A 946 -13.37 2.81 30.27
CA ILE A 946 -13.73 3.28 28.93
C ILE A 946 -15.04 2.62 28.51
N VAL A 947 -15.93 3.34 27.84
CA VAL A 947 -17.21 2.78 27.35
C VAL A 947 -17.29 2.88 25.83
N ARG A 948 -17.37 1.73 25.14
CA ARG A 948 -17.89 1.70 23.77
C ARG A 948 -19.39 1.89 23.79
N ILE A 949 -19.87 2.80 22.96
CA ILE A 949 -21.29 2.93 22.64
C ILE A 949 -21.53 2.25 21.31
N ASP A 950 -22.24 1.13 21.37
CA ASP A 950 -22.71 0.42 20.19
C ASP A 950 -23.84 1.18 19.51
N HIS A 951 -23.82 1.21 18.18
CA HIS A 951 -24.73 1.96 17.33
C HIS A 951 -24.80 3.45 17.69
N PHE A 952 -23.64 4.09 17.88
CA PHE A 952 -23.52 5.51 18.27
C PHE A 952 -24.31 6.44 17.34
N ARG A 953 -24.44 6.08 16.06
CA ARG A 953 -25.21 6.85 15.09
C ARG A 953 -26.65 7.12 15.54
N GLY A 954 -27.25 6.25 16.36
CA GLY A 954 -28.57 6.39 16.96
C GLY A 954 -28.77 7.69 17.76
N PHE A 955 -27.68 8.30 18.26
CA PHE A 955 -27.73 9.59 18.96
C PHE A 955 -27.86 10.79 18.00
N GLU A 956 -27.48 10.64 16.74
CA GLU A 956 -27.69 11.64 15.69
C GLU A 956 -29.02 11.42 14.99
N SER A 957 -29.26 10.19 14.54
CA SER A 957 -30.51 9.72 13.95
C SER A 957 -30.66 8.22 14.16
N TYR A 958 -31.87 7.70 14.29
CA TYR A 958 -32.12 6.27 14.41
C TYR A 958 -33.21 5.83 13.41
N TRP A 959 -33.16 4.56 13.00
CA TRP A 959 -34.14 4.01 12.07
C TRP A 959 -35.31 3.45 12.88
N GLU A 960 -36.46 4.07 12.69
CA GLU A 960 -37.69 3.75 13.39
C GLU A 960 -38.59 2.88 12.51
N VAL A 961 -38.99 1.72 13.03
CA VAL A 961 -39.85 0.75 12.34
C VAL A 961 -41.09 0.49 13.19
N ASP A 962 -42.25 0.28 12.55
CA ASP A 962 -43.48 -0.15 13.23
C ASP A 962 -43.24 -1.43 14.04
N GLY A 963 -43.69 -1.47 15.30
CA GLY A 963 -43.47 -2.58 16.22
C GLY A 963 -44.11 -3.91 15.82
N LYS A 964 -45.01 -3.91 14.83
CA LYS A 964 -45.65 -5.11 14.24
C LYS A 964 -45.05 -5.51 12.89
N ALA A 965 -44.04 -4.79 12.40
CA ALA A 965 -43.41 -5.11 11.13
C ALA A 965 -42.61 -6.43 11.22
N ASP A 966 -42.63 -7.21 10.15
CA ASP A 966 -41.80 -8.42 10.03
C ASP A 966 -40.38 -8.10 9.50
N THR A 967 -40.16 -6.88 8.97
CA THR A 967 -38.89 -6.45 8.36
C THR A 967 -38.60 -4.99 8.64
N ALA A 968 -37.35 -4.55 8.46
CA ALA A 968 -36.93 -3.17 8.66
C ALA A 968 -37.06 -2.27 7.42
N ILE A 969 -37.57 -2.80 6.29
CA ILE A 969 -37.65 -2.08 5.00
C ILE A 969 -38.47 -0.80 5.12
N ASN A 970 -39.62 -0.87 5.79
CA ASN A 970 -40.62 0.21 5.85
C ASN A 970 -40.42 1.14 7.05
N GLY A 971 -39.17 1.35 7.49
CA GLY A 971 -38.85 2.33 8.52
C GLY A 971 -38.58 3.73 7.95
N HIS A 972 -38.19 4.65 8.83
CA HIS A 972 -37.72 5.98 8.45
C HIS A 972 -36.70 6.53 9.46
N TRP A 973 -35.86 7.47 9.02
CA TRP A 973 -34.87 8.12 9.89
C TRP A 973 -35.52 9.19 10.76
N VAL A 974 -35.37 9.06 12.08
CA VAL A 974 -35.80 10.04 13.08
C VAL A 974 -34.56 10.65 13.74
N LYS A 975 -34.59 11.95 14.06
CA LYS A 975 -33.45 12.62 14.71
C LYS A 975 -33.32 12.19 16.18
N GLY A 976 -32.12 11.81 16.56
CA GLY A 976 -31.73 11.56 17.95
C GLY A 976 -31.47 12.86 18.72
N PRO A 977 -31.05 12.75 19.99
CA PRO A 977 -30.90 13.89 20.88
C PRO A 977 -29.64 14.75 20.63
N GLY A 978 -28.68 14.25 19.83
CA GLY A 978 -27.49 14.95 19.36
C GLY A 978 -26.52 15.41 20.46
N LYS A 979 -25.68 16.40 20.14
CA LYS A 979 -24.65 16.94 21.04
C LYS A 979 -25.18 17.44 22.40
N PRO A 980 -26.36 18.10 22.50
CA PRO A 980 -26.88 18.56 23.78
C PRO A 980 -27.06 17.46 24.83
N PHE A 981 -27.37 16.23 24.41
CA PHE A 981 -27.41 15.08 25.31
C PHE A 981 -26.04 14.81 25.94
N PHE A 982 -25.00 14.68 25.12
CA PHE A 982 -23.65 14.41 25.61
C PHE A 982 -23.08 15.55 26.45
N ASP A 983 -23.45 16.80 26.17
CA ASP A 983 -23.06 17.94 27.01
C ASP A 983 -23.67 17.82 28.42
N GLU A 984 -24.92 17.39 28.53
CA GLU A 984 -25.62 17.21 29.80
C GLU A 984 -25.09 16.00 30.59
N ILE A 985 -24.74 14.89 29.92
CA ILE A 985 -24.07 13.74 30.56
C ILE A 985 -22.66 14.13 31.02
N ARG A 986 -21.87 14.80 30.18
CA ARG A 986 -20.51 15.25 30.52
C ARG A 986 -20.50 16.17 31.74
N LYS A 987 -21.49 17.08 31.82
CA LYS A 987 -21.67 17.97 32.97
C LYS A 987 -21.95 17.18 34.25
N ASP A 988 -22.78 16.14 34.16
CA ASP A 988 -23.17 15.30 35.29
C ASP A 988 -22.01 14.43 35.82
N LEU A 989 -21.10 14.02 34.94
CA LEU A 989 -19.90 13.23 35.26
C LEU A 989 -18.68 14.08 35.66
N GLY A 990 -18.81 15.41 35.74
CA GLY A 990 -17.70 16.29 36.13
C GLY A 990 -16.65 16.55 35.05
N GLY A 991 -16.98 16.33 33.77
CA GLY A 991 -16.22 16.79 32.61
C GLY A 991 -15.49 15.71 31.81
N GLN A 992 -15.15 14.56 32.40
CA GLN A 992 -14.52 13.44 31.70
C GLN A 992 -15.55 12.43 31.21
N MET A 993 -15.36 11.95 29.98
CA MET A 993 -16.26 10.97 29.38
C MET A 993 -15.50 10.13 28.34
N PRO A 994 -14.69 9.15 28.79
CA PRO A 994 -13.88 8.29 27.94
C PRO A 994 -14.80 7.30 27.19
N ILE A 995 -15.43 7.80 26.14
CA ILE A 995 -16.32 7.05 25.25
C ILE A 995 -15.55 6.69 23.97
N VAL A 996 -15.95 5.57 23.37
CA VAL A 996 -15.65 5.19 21.99
C VAL A 996 -16.97 5.12 21.23
N ALA A 997 -17.05 5.80 20.09
CA ALA A 997 -18.19 5.72 19.21
C ALA A 997 -18.02 4.54 18.24
N GLU A 998 -18.92 3.56 18.30
CA GLU A 998 -19.07 2.59 17.22
C GLU A 998 -19.75 3.29 16.03
N ASP A 999 -18.98 3.54 14.98
CA ASP A 999 -19.38 4.27 13.78
C ASP A 999 -19.13 3.45 12.50
N LEU A 1000 -19.48 2.15 12.54
CA LEU A 1000 -19.41 1.25 11.40
C LEU A 1000 -20.68 1.35 10.53
N GLY A 1001 -20.62 0.78 9.32
CA GLY A 1001 -21.72 0.80 8.36
C GLY A 1001 -21.78 2.10 7.53
N ILE A 1002 -22.94 2.36 6.91
CA ILE A 1002 -23.17 3.58 6.15
C ILE A 1002 -23.48 4.72 7.13
N ILE A 1003 -22.52 5.63 7.30
CA ILE A 1003 -22.59 6.75 8.24
C ILE A 1003 -22.71 8.07 7.48
N THR A 1004 -23.53 9.00 7.97
CA THR A 1004 -23.67 10.34 7.38
C THR A 1004 -22.65 11.32 7.95
N ASP A 1005 -22.40 12.43 7.26
CA ASP A 1005 -21.47 13.47 7.72
C ASP A 1005 -21.85 14.01 9.11
N GLU A 1006 -23.14 14.11 9.41
CA GLU A 1006 -23.65 14.62 10.69
C GLU A 1006 -23.25 13.73 11.87
N VAL A 1007 -23.19 12.41 11.67
CA VAL A 1007 -22.71 11.46 12.71
C VAL A 1007 -21.21 11.66 12.96
N GLY A 1008 -20.43 11.81 11.88
CA GLY A 1008 -19.00 12.13 11.97
C GLY A 1008 -18.76 13.45 12.70
N GLN A 1009 -19.52 14.50 12.36
CA GLN A 1009 -19.48 15.79 13.03
C GLN A 1009 -19.89 15.69 14.51
N LEU A 1010 -20.91 14.89 14.85
CA LEU A 1010 -21.31 14.66 16.24
C LEU A 1010 -20.18 13.99 17.03
N ARG A 1011 -19.57 12.93 16.48
CA ARG A 1011 -18.44 12.21 17.07
C ARG A 1011 -17.27 13.18 17.33
N ASP A 1012 -16.89 13.95 16.33
CA ASP A 1012 -15.74 14.87 16.38
C ASP A 1012 -16.01 16.05 17.32
N ALA A 1013 -17.22 16.63 17.29
CA ALA A 1013 -17.63 17.69 18.22
C ALA A 1013 -17.70 17.22 19.68
N CYS A 1014 -17.92 15.93 19.90
CA CYS A 1014 -17.83 15.32 21.22
C CYS A 1014 -16.40 14.89 21.59
N GLY A 1015 -15.49 14.81 20.63
CA GLY A 1015 -14.10 14.37 20.83
C GLY A 1015 -13.94 12.86 21.01
N PHE A 1016 -14.94 12.05 20.61
CA PHE A 1016 -14.86 10.60 20.73
C PHE A 1016 -14.03 9.99 19.59
N PRO A 1017 -13.24 8.94 19.84
CA PRO A 1017 -12.66 8.16 18.75
C PRO A 1017 -13.74 7.33 18.07
N GLY A 1018 -13.59 7.16 16.75
CA GLY A 1018 -14.36 6.18 15.97
C GLY A 1018 -13.69 4.81 15.93
N MET A 1019 -14.25 3.88 15.17
CA MET A 1019 -13.75 2.52 14.95
C MET A 1019 -13.34 2.29 13.49
N LYS A 1020 -12.31 1.48 13.31
CA LYS A 1020 -11.86 0.97 12.00
C LYS A 1020 -11.62 -0.53 12.13
N VAL A 1021 -12.32 -1.31 11.32
CA VAL A 1021 -12.24 -2.78 11.35
C VAL A 1021 -11.61 -3.22 10.03
N LEU A 1022 -10.41 -3.79 10.10
CA LEU A 1022 -9.62 -4.13 8.91
C LEU A 1022 -10.35 -5.11 7.99
N HIS A 1023 -11.07 -6.09 8.55
CA HIS A 1023 -11.88 -7.03 7.76
C HIS A 1023 -12.95 -6.35 6.88
N PHE A 1024 -13.40 -5.14 7.24
CA PHE A 1024 -14.36 -4.36 6.44
C PHE A 1024 -13.69 -3.34 5.53
N THR A 1025 -12.60 -2.73 5.98
CA THR A 1025 -11.94 -1.66 5.23
C THR A 1025 -11.03 -2.18 4.12
N LEU A 1026 -10.55 -3.43 4.21
CA LEU A 1026 -9.73 -4.04 3.18
C LEU A 1026 -10.58 -4.57 2.03
N HIS A 1027 -10.99 -3.66 1.15
CA HIS A 1027 -11.60 -3.94 -0.13
C HIS A 1027 -10.98 -3.09 -1.24
N PHE A 1028 -11.16 -3.48 -2.49
CA PHE A 1028 -10.71 -2.66 -3.61
C PHE A 1028 -11.54 -1.38 -3.69
N ASN A 1029 -10.88 -0.23 -3.72
CA ASN A 1029 -11.53 1.03 -4.01
C ASN A 1029 -11.90 1.13 -5.51
N ALA A 1030 -12.51 2.24 -5.92
CA ALA A 1030 -12.96 2.45 -7.30
C ALA A 1030 -11.81 2.38 -8.34
N GLN A 1031 -10.56 2.57 -7.91
CA GLN A 1031 -9.36 2.48 -8.75
C GLN A 1031 -8.67 1.12 -8.66
N GLY A 1032 -9.28 0.12 -8.01
CA GLY A 1032 -8.73 -1.23 -7.86
C GLY A 1032 -7.57 -1.32 -6.87
N ARG A 1033 -7.36 -0.32 -6.01
CA ARG A 1033 -6.32 -0.30 -4.98
C ARG A 1033 -6.88 -0.82 -3.66
N LEU A 1034 -6.02 -1.45 -2.86
CA LEU A 1034 -6.36 -1.99 -1.54
C LEU A 1034 -5.57 -1.21 -0.47
N GLY A 1035 -6.26 -0.77 0.57
CA GLY A 1035 -5.64 -0.07 1.69
C GLY A 1035 -6.67 0.39 2.72
N CYS A 1036 -6.20 0.98 3.80
CA CYS A 1036 -7.05 1.56 4.83
C CYS A 1036 -6.34 2.74 5.50
N VAL A 1037 -7.11 3.76 5.86
CA VAL A 1037 -6.66 4.85 6.71
C VAL A 1037 -7.31 4.76 8.08
N THR A 1038 -6.49 4.87 9.11
CA THR A 1038 -6.91 4.85 10.51
C THR A 1038 -6.58 6.19 11.18
N PRO A 1039 -7.53 7.13 11.25
CA PRO A 1039 -7.27 8.44 11.84
C PRO A 1039 -6.77 8.35 13.28
N GLU A 1040 -5.98 9.34 13.73
CA GLU A 1040 -5.38 9.32 15.07
C GLU A 1040 -6.42 9.10 16.16
N ASN A 1041 -7.52 9.86 16.14
CA ASN A 1041 -8.64 9.70 17.07
C ASN A 1041 -9.57 8.57 16.62
N SER A 1042 -9.04 7.35 16.54
CA SER A 1042 -9.81 6.14 16.26
C SER A 1042 -9.22 4.92 16.97
N ILE A 1043 -9.97 3.82 16.93
CA ILE A 1043 -9.53 2.51 17.38
C ILE A 1043 -9.53 1.57 16.19
N VAL A 1044 -8.39 0.92 15.93
CA VAL A 1044 -8.25 -0.08 14.88
C VAL A 1044 -8.43 -1.48 15.45
N TYR A 1045 -9.19 -2.31 14.75
CA TYR A 1045 -9.41 -3.72 15.04
C TYR A 1045 -9.04 -4.56 13.81
N THR A 1046 -8.53 -5.77 14.00
CA THR A 1046 -8.54 -6.77 12.92
C THR A 1046 -10.00 -7.11 12.57
N GLY A 1047 -10.70 -7.67 13.56
CA GLY A 1047 -12.13 -7.93 13.60
C GLY A 1047 -12.70 -7.60 14.98
N THR A 1048 -14.03 -7.46 15.09
CA THR A 1048 -14.74 -7.39 16.37
C THR A 1048 -15.25 -8.77 16.79
N HIS A 1049 -16.11 -8.83 17.82
CA HIS A 1049 -16.77 -10.07 18.21
C HIS A 1049 -17.80 -10.59 17.19
N ASP A 1050 -18.30 -9.72 16.30
CA ASP A 1050 -19.23 -10.07 15.22
C ASP A 1050 -18.52 -10.59 13.97
N ASN A 1051 -17.23 -10.29 13.83
CA ASN A 1051 -16.42 -10.76 12.71
C ASN A 1051 -16.01 -12.22 12.90
N ASN A 1052 -15.66 -12.86 11.79
CA ASN A 1052 -14.91 -14.10 11.82
C ASN A 1052 -13.52 -13.85 12.43
N THR A 1053 -12.81 -14.90 12.86
CA THR A 1053 -11.38 -14.74 13.18
C THR A 1053 -10.64 -14.33 11.92
N THR A 1054 -9.47 -13.72 12.02
CA THR A 1054 -8.69 -13.32 10.85
C THR A 1054 -8.35 -14.50 9.93
N ILE A 1055 -8.08 -15.68 10.50
CA ILE A 1055 -7.87 -16.89 9.69
C ILE A 1055 -9.17 -17.36 9.03
N GLY A 1056 -10.29 -17.36 9.77
CA GLY A 1056 -11.59 -17.71 9.22
C GLY A 1056 -12.01 -16.76 8.09
N TRP A 1057 -11.91 -15.46 8.32
CA TRP A 1057 -12.14 -14.39 7.35
C TRP A 1057 -11.31 -14.59 6.09
N TYR A 1058 -9.99 -14.76 6.24
CA TYR A 1058 -9.08 -14.93 5.11
C TYR A 1058 -9.37 -16.21 4.30
N LYS A 1059 -9.83 -17.29 4.97
CA LYS A 1059 -10.12 -18.57 4.32
C LYS A 1059 -11.50 -18.65 3.69
N GLN A 1060 -12.51 -18.03 4.30
CA GLN A 1060 -13.93 -18.29 3.99
C GLN A 1060 -14.68 -17.05 3.53
N ASP A 1061 -14.34 -15.87 4.05
CA ASP A 1061 -15.14 -14.66 3.84
C ASP A 1061 -14.64 -13.84 2.63
N ILE A 1062 -13.38 -14.02 2.23
CA ILE A 1062 -12.79 -13.36 1.06
C ILE A 1062 -12.36 -14.38 -0.01
N ASP A 1063 -12.49 -13.97 -1.27
CA ASP A 1063 -12.13 -14.81 -2.42
C ASP A 1063 -10.61 -14.94 -2.62
N ASP A 1064 -10.23 -15.83 -3.53
CA ASP A 1064 -8.82 -16.08 -3.86
C ASP A 1064 -8.10 -14.81 -4.33
N THR A 1065 -8.79 -13.87 -4.99
CA THR A 1065 -8.20 -12.59 -5.44
C THR A 1065 -7.87 -11.70 -4.26
N MET A 1066 -8.85 -11.43 -3.41
CA MET A 1066 -8.68 -10.55 -2.26
C MET A 1066 -7.61 -11.10 -1.33
N ARG A 1067 -7.55 -12.43 -1.16
CA ARG A 1067 -6.44 -13.11 -0.47
C ARG A 1067 -5.07 -12.70 -1.02
N ALA A 1068 -4.89 -12.81 -2.33
CA ALA A 1068 -3.63 -12.48 -2.97
C ALA A 1068 -3.28 -10.98 -2.86
N ALA A 1069 -4.27 -10.11 -2.95
CA ALA A 1069 -4.09 -8.67 -2.78
C ALA A 1069 -3.72 -8.27 -1.34
N VAL A 1070 -4.41 -8.84 -0.33
CA VAL A 1070 -4.07 -8.66 1.09
C VAL A 1070 -2.67 -9.18 1.37
N ALA A 1071 -2.31 -10.35 0.85
CA ALA A 1071 -0.98 -10.91 0.99
C ALA A 1071 0.09 -10.02 0.34
N GLY A 1072 -0.17 -9.50 -0.86
CA GLY A 1072 0.71 -8.55 -1.54
C GLY A 1072 0.91 -7.25 -0.76
N MET A 1073 -0.18 -6.67 -0.23
CA MET A 1073 -0.14 -5.48 0.61
C MET A 1073 0.68 -5.68 1.90
N LEU A 1074 0.62 -6.88 2.47
CA LEU A 1074 1.32 -7.25 3.70
C LEU A 1074 2.73 -7.81 3.46
N HIS A 1075 3.19 -7.87 2.20
CA HIS A 1075 4.44 -8.51 1.80
C HIS A 1075 4.57 -9.97 2.33
N ALA A 1076 3.47 -10.71 2.29
CA ALA A 1076 3.33 -12.05 2.85
C ALA A 1076 2.93 -13.08 1.77
N LYS A 1077 3.13 -14.37 2.07
CA LYS A 1077 2.69 -15.45 1.18
C LYS A 1077 1.21 -15.74 1.36
N ALA A 1078 0.46 -15.76 0.25
CA ALA A 1078 -0.99 -15.90 0.28
C ALA A 1078 -1.50 -17.27 0.79
N ASP A 1079 -0.66 -18.31 0.74
CA ASP A 1079 -0.97 -19.68 1.16
C ASP A 1079 -0.67 -19.94 2.66
N ARG A 1080 -0.25 -18.92 3.42
CA ARG A 1080 0.07 -19.00 4.86
C ARG A 1080 -0.86 -18.10 5.69
N PRO A 1081 -2.11 -18.52 5.96
CA PRO A 1081 -3.08 -17.72 6.72
C PRO A 1081 -2.62 -17.30 8.12
N ASP A 1082 -1.79 -18.12 8.76
CA ASP A 1082 -1.15 -17.84 10.05
C ASP A 1082 -0.18 -16.64 9.94
N SER A 1083 0.59 -16.56 8.84
CA SER A 1083 1.45 -15.42 8.55
C SER A 1083 0.64 -14.17 8.22
N ILE A 1084 -0.50 -14.31 7.53
CA ILE A 1084 -1.40 -13.20 7.23
C ILE A 1084 -1.98 -12.62 8.51
N ALA A 1085 -2.47 -13.47 9.43
CA ALA A 1085 -3.00 -13.02 10.72
C ALA A 1085 -1.95 -12.24 11.52
N ARG A 1086 -0.71 -12.75 11.62
CA ARG A 1086 0.40 -12.06 12.29
C ARG A 1086 0.74 -10.71 11.64
N LYS A 1087 0.83 -10.67 10.30
CA LYS A 1087 1.12 -9.43 9.57
C LYS A 1087 -0.03 -8.41 9.63
N LEU A 1088 -1.28 -8.85 9.72
CA LEU A 1088 -2.43 -7.96 9.91
C LEU A 1088 -2.48 -7.38 11.33
N ILE A 1089 -2.05 -8.13 12.34
CA ILE A 1089 -1.82 -7.61 13.71
C ILE A 1089 -0.70 -6.56 13.69
N GLU A 1090 0.43 -6.86 13.05
CA GLU A 1090 1.54 -5.90 12.89
C GLU A 1090 1.06 -4.62 12.17
N PHE A 1091 0.25 -4.75 11.11
CA PHE A 1091 -0.37 -3.64 10.40
C PHE A 1091 -1.27 -2.79 11.31
N ALA A 1092 -2.13 -3.42 12.12
CA ALA A 1092 -2.96 -2.70 13.10
C ALA A 1092 -2.10 -1.98 14.16
N TYR A 1093 -0.99 -2.58 14.60
CA TYR A 1093 -0.07 -1.96 15.55
C TYR A 1093 0.69 -0.79 14.92
N ALA A 1094 1.06 -0.87 13.64
CA ALA A 1094 1.69 0.23 12.91
C ALA A 1094 0.73 1.41 12.68
N ALA A 1095 -0.57 1.14 12.54
CA ALA A 1095 -1.60 2.10 12.16
C ALA A 1095 -1.64 3.38 13.03
N ASP A 1096 -2.08 4.52 12.48
CA ASP A 1096 -2.05 5.81 13.19
C ASP A 1096 -3.05 5.93 14.36
N ALA A 1097 -4.03 5.04 14.44
CA ALA A 1097 -5.01 4.97 15.53
C ALA A 1097 -4.39 4.98 16.93
N ARG A 1098 -4.99 5.77 17.84
CA ARG A 1098 -4.57 5.86 19.25
C ARG A 1098 -4.70 4.54 20.02
N LEU A 1099 -5.55 3.62 19.59
CA LEU A 1099 -5.64 2.27 20.19
C LEU A 1099 -5.73 1.21 19.09
N ALA A 1100 -4.88 0.18 19.19
CA ALA A 1100 -5.02 -1.06 18.43
C ALA A 1100 -5.62 -2.13 19.33
N MET A 1101 -6.70 -2.77 18.88
CA MET A 1101 -7.47 -3.72 19.67
C MET A 1101 -7.61 -5.05 18.93
N ILE A 1102 -7.04 -6.11 19.48
CA ILE A 1102 -6.96 -7.42 18.79
C ILE A 1102 -7.78 -8.47 19.55
N PRO A 1103 -8.69 -9.21 18.88
CA PRO A 1103 -9.33 -10.36 19.48
C PRO A 1103 -8.32 -11.42 19.90
N MET A 1104 -8.51 -12.03 21.08
CA MET A 1104 -7.61 -13.07 21.57
C MET A 1104 -7.52 -14.28 20.62
N GLN A 1105 -8.58 -14.55 19.85
CA GLN A 1105 -8.59 -15.58 18.82
C GLN A 1105 -7.54 -15.34 17.72
N ASP A 1106 -7.29 -14.09 17.36
CA ASP A 1106 -6.33 -13.73 16.31
C ASP A 1106 -4.89 -13.86 16.79
N ILE A 1107 -4.62 -13.49 18.05
CA ILE A 1107 -3.32 -13.70 18.71
C ILE A 1107 -2.97 -15.19 18.75
N LEU A 1108 -3.97 -16.02 19.05
CA LEU A 1108 -3.86 -17.47 19.07
C LEU A 1108 -3.92 -18.11 17.68
N GLN A 1109 -4.15 -17.32 16.62
CA GLN A 1109 -4.24 -17.79 15.23
C GLN A 1109 -5.27 -18.93 15.08
N LEU A 1110 -6.46 -18.73 15.65
CA LEU A 1110 -7.55 -19.70 15.62
C LEU A 1110 -8.43 -19.53 14.38
N ASP A 1111 -9.06 -20.63 13.95
CA ASP A 1111 -9.97 -20.67 12.81
C ASP A 1111 -11.41 -20.24 13.17
N GLU A 1112 -12.32 -20.31 12.19
CA GLU A 1112 -13.71 -19.88 12.28
C GLU A 1112 -14.51 -20.56 13.41
N ARG A 1113 -14.08 -21.72 13.90
CA ARG A 1113 -14.75 -22.42 15.00
C ARG A 1113 -14.63 -21.65 16.31
N SER A 1114 -13.72 -20.70 16.37
CA SER A 1114 -13.47 -19.84 17.53
C SER A 1114 -14.17 -18.49 17.44
N ARG A 1115 -15.00 -18.27 16.41
CA ARG A 1115 -15.79 -17.06 16.25
C ARG A 1115 -16.71 -16.85 17.46
N MET A 1116 -16.77 -15.60 17.95
CA MET A 1116 -17.57 -15.28 19.13
C MET A 1116 -19.06 -15.16 18.80
N ASN A 1117 -19.40 -14.48 17.70
CA ASN A 1117 -20.78 -14.31 17.24
C ASN A 1117 -20.88 -14.38 15.72
N ILE A 1118 -21.93 -15.03 15.21
CA ILE A 1118 -22.39 -14.96 13.83
C ILE A 1118 -23.72 -14.18 13.83
N PRO A 1119 -23.72 -12.89 13.42
CA PRO A 1119 -24.93 -12.09 13.36
C PRO A 1119 -26.06 -12.78 12.59
N GLY A 1120 -27.30 -12.65 13.07
CA GLY A 1120 -28.48 -13.26 12.46
C GLY A 1120 -28.72 -14.74 12.80
N THR A 1121 -27.91 -15.35 13.67
CA THR A 1121 -28.10 -16.76 14.11
C THR A 1121 -28.46 -16.86 15.59
N VAL A 1122 -29.10 -17.96 16.00
CA VAL A 1122 -29.51 -18.23 17.40
C VAL A 1122 -28.95 -19.59 17.85
N GLY A 1123 -28.48 -19.68 19.10
CA GLY A 1123 -28.05 -20.93 19.73
C GLY A 1123 -26.61 -21.39 19.45
N LEU A 1124 -25.88 -20.75 18.53
CA LEU A 1124 -24.47 -21.07 18.21
C LEU A 1124 -23.46 -20.10 18.85
N ASN A 1125 -23.90 -18.91 19.24
CA ASN A 1125 -23.04 -17.78 19.58
C ASN A 1125 -22.60 -17.76 21.06
N TRP A 1126 -21.59 -16.94 21.35
CA TRP A 1126 -21.08 -16.60 22.70
C TRP A 1126 -20.46 -17.78 23.46
N LYS A 1127 -20.26 -18.91 22.79
CA LYS A 1127 -19.80 -20.16 23.39
C LYS A 1127 -18.28 -20.29 23.47
N TRP A 1128 -17.52 -19.54 22.68
CA TRP A 1128 -16.07 -19.73 22.58
C TRP A 1128 -15.35 -19.41 23.91
N ARG A 1129 -14.38 -20.24 24.26
CA ARG A 1129 -13.54 -20.11 25.44
C ARG A 1129 -12.12 -20.61 25.20
N LEU A 1130 -11.18 -19.97 25.87
CA LEU A 1130 -9.79 -20.39 25.98
C LEU A 1130 -9.65 -21.77 26.63
N LYS A 1131 -8.64 -22.51 26.17
CA LYS A 1131 -8.14 -23.69 26.87
C LYS A 1131 -7.20 -23.27 27.99
N SER A 1132 -7.04 -24.12 28.99
CA SER A 1132 -6.20 -23.84 30.17
C SER A 1132 -4.71 -23.64 29.86
N ASP A 1133 -4.25 -24.02 28.68
CA ASP A 1133 -2.87 -23.98 28.20
C ASP A 1133 -2.59 -22.80 27.24
N TYR A 1134 -3.51 -21.84 27.08
CA TYR A 1134 -3.39 -20.75 26.10
C TYR A 1134 -2.11 -19.90 26.25
N LEU A 1135 -1.55 -19.79 27.46
CA LEU A 1135 -0.29 -19.08 27.73
C LEU A 1135 0.94 -19.78 27.14
N LEU A 1136 0.85 -21.06 26.75
CA LEU A 1136 1.92 -21.76 26.03
C LEU A 1136 1.98 -21.38 24.55
N THR A 1137 0.87 -20.86 24.02
CA THR A 1137 0.71 -20.52 22.60
C THR A 1137 0.68 -19.02 22.34
N ALA A 1138 0.21 -18.22 23.31
CA ALA A 1138 0.21 -16.77 23.21
C ALA A 1138 1.61 -16.23 23.57
N ASP A 1139 2.32 -15.70 22.58
CA ASP A 1139 3.66 -15.14 22.78
C ASP A 1139 3.58 -13.70 23.30
N ALA A 1140 3.72 -13.54 24.62
CA ALA A 1140 3.69 -12.24 25.27
C ALA A 1140 4.88 -11.36 24.88
N ASP A 1141 6.06 -11.95 24.65
CA ASP A 1141 7.28 -11.19 24.36
C ASP A 1141 7.23 -10.58 22.95
N GLU A 1142 6.63 -11.31 22.00
CA GLU A 1142 6.37 -10.82 20.65
C GLU A 1142 5.38 -9.65 20.64
N LEU A 1143 4.26 -9.75 21.37
CA LEU A 1143 3.32 -8.63 21.51
C LEU A 1143 3.98 -7.41 22.16
N ALA A 1144 4.79 -7.61 23.19
CA ALA A 1144 5.54 -6.53 23.84
C ALA A 1144 6.58 -5.92 22.89
N ARG A 1145 7.19 -6.71 22.00
CA ARG A 1145 8.10 -6.22 20.96
C ARG A 1145 7.35 -5.33 19.97
N LEU A 1146 6.15 -5.71 19.54
CA LEU A 1146 5.30 -4.88 18.67
C LEU A 1146 4.92 -3.55 19.34
N CYS A 1147 4.54 -3.57 20.63
CA CYS A 1147 4.27 -2.33 21.37
C CYS A 1147 5.50 -1.41 21.38
N ARG A 1148 6.69 -1.94 21.67
CA ARG A 1148 7.94 -1.15 21.63
C ARG A 1148 8.26 -0.62 20.23
N LYS A 1149 8.13 -1.46 19.19
CA LYS A 1149 8.43 -1.10 17.79
C LYS A 1149 7.56 0.07 17.31
N TYR A 1150 6.27 0.07 17.67
CA TYR A 1150 5.30 1.06 17.19
C TYR A 1150 4.88 2.09 18.24
N GLY A 1151 5.60 2.16 19.36
CA GLY A 1151 5.40 3.12 20.45
C GLY A 1151 4.00 3.07 21.07
N ARG A 1152 3.48 1.87 21.35
CA ARG A 1152 2.18 1.62 21.98
C ARG A 1152 2.26 1.19 23.43
#